data_AF-A0ABD1P8F3-F1
#
_entry.id   AF-A0ABD1P8F3-F1
#
_cell.length_a   1.000
_cell.length_b   1.000
_cell.length_c   1.000
_cell.angle_alpha   90.00
_cell.angle_beta   90.00
_cell.angle_gamma   90.00
#
_symmetry.space_group_name_H-M   'P 1'
#
loop_
_entity.id
_entity.type
_entity.pdbx_description
1 polymer ?
#
loop_
_entity_poly.entity_id
_entity_poly.type
_entity_poly.pdbx_seq_one_letter_code
_entity_poly.pdbx_strand_id
1 'polypeptide(L)'
;MPATDGVGALFIVFAIGNGLYACWVTQRTSFCSKIFIKALEPVSKFPDLNRPTYWMLGAGFCWMSFWILAVIGALNFYVPPLIIMALVLSLAWTAEVMRNVANLTVSRVISLYYLRGMQSSTQFCFQRALSNNLGSACLGSLFVPAIEALRILARGVMETGIVPAVPAKKSSLTPKTIIHQKFGDKAHYKVEEVQEDTKNGCPGLAIPPKGPCLYRCTLQLPELVVISDTFKRKKDAEQSAAEKALEKLCIHQKEYNPTVEEAWDDLSGRLSYLFATEFLSSLHPLSGHLRASLQREGHLSGCVPISVIVTYDAKISTICKYINPEADSNFLLLMSLVLKAASKLDNLVISVDKQLSLQRRNPILPEIIHALVNQEPRFSESLSIEVIRIPCSVEKTVESLVLNISANGYYVDVIAQELGVTEASKVFITRTIGKASSDMRLYYNTPECLLMDQLSEPLVNLASHDKGSLNVRASYLSGQEVYGDAILAAIGYSWKSTDLFHEDVSLRTYYRLLVNMIPSGVYKLSREAILAAELPVAFTTKSNWRGSFPRDILCTFCRVHRLSEPVFESSMDLPGSRKKLKVESVKKDTNGASIASTCGKSTGSVGDFKCEIKIFSKCQELIMQYSPKESYKKQTDAMQHSALKVISWLNIFLEKPDMSLEMLSSSAEKLGIQFSHDIFFKEFVLCQSVHKFGSTRLQSSKTIDYSCIDQPNNHLDDNRSSICGENSGVTPSNGSLACVSYSISLVTEGEFLKEHIESNEEFEFEIGSEAVISRLEAVITRMSVGQSAFFKMELPPQEFILAAAGDSAATLSLLSSRRCILEYAVTLLQVTEPLEERMEQALFSPSLSKQRVEFAVQHIRESCAASLVDFGCGSGSLLDSLLDYSTSLEKIAGVDISQKGLARAAKTLHPKLNRKLCAEVPSKEIKSVLLYKGSVTIFDSRLYGFDIGTCLEVIEHMEEEDASLFGDVVLSSFCPRILIVSTPNYEYNAILQKSTSSGQEDDPDEKNQPKFRNHDHKFEWTREQFNHWASDLAARHNYDVEYGGVGGVADVEPGFASQIAIFRRRDSSSKNVVLEHHYETIWEWSSDNR
;
A
#
# COMPACT_ATOMS: atom_id res chain seq x y z
N MET A 1 -32.50 -3.39 -39.25
CA MET A 1 -31.58 -4.47 -39.65
C MET A 1 -32.23 -5.79 -39.30
N PRO A 2 -32.24 -6.80 -40.19
CA PRO A 2 -32.70 -8.13 -39.82
C PRO A 2 -31.86 -8.67 -38.67
N ALA A 3 -32.48 -9.42 -37.75
CA ALA A 3 -31.83 -9.92 -36.52
C ALA A 3 -30.53 -10.71 -36.78
N THR A 4 -30.36 -11.23 -37.99
CA THR A 4 -29.18 -11.94 -38.47
C THR A 4 -27.93 -11.06 -38.57
N ASP A 5 -28.09 -9.79 -38.94
CA ASP A 5 -26.94 -8.87 -39.15
C ASP A 5 -26.37 -8.39 -37.81
N GLY A 6 -27.24 -8.21 -36.81
CA GLY A 6 -26.83 -7.88 -35.44
C GLY A 6 -26.07 -9.01 -34.76
N VAL A 7 -26.49 -10.25 -35.00
CA VAL A 7 -25.77 -11.45 -34.53
C VAL A 7 -24.42 -11.60 -35.24
N GLY A 8 -24.36 -11.30 -36.54
CA GLY A 8 -23.12 -11.28 -37.30
C GLY A 8 -22.11 -10.25 -36.77
N ALA A 9 -22.57 -9.03 -36.47
CA ALA A 9 -21.73 -7.99 -35.87
C ALA A 9 -21.19 -8.40 -34.48
N LEU A 10 -22.03 -9.03 -33.64
CA LEU A 10 -21.63 -9.57 -32.35
C LEU A 10 -20.54 -10.65 -32.47
N PHE A 11 -20.67 -11.57 -33.45
CA PHE A 11 -19.63 -12.58 -33.69
C PHE A 11 -18.31 -11.97 -34.19
N ILE A 12 -18.36 -10.92 -35.00
CA ILE A 12 -17.15 -10.21 -35.46
C ILE A 12 -16.46 -9.51 -34.29
N VAL A 13 -17.21 -8.79 -33.46
CA VAL A 13 -16.67 -8.14 -32.25
C VAL A 13 -16.08 -9.18 -31.29
N PHE A 14 -16.76 -10.31 -31.11
CA PHE A 14 -16.28 -11.41 -30.28
C PHE A 14 -15.01 -12.05 -30.87
N ALA A 15 -14.91 -12.22 -32.19
CA ALA A 15 -13.72 -12.75 -32.86
C ALA A 15 -12.53 -11.79 -32.75
N ILE A 16 -12.75 -10.48 -32.93
CA ILE A 16 -11.73 -9.45 -32.74
C ILE A 16 -11.27 -9.41 -31.27
N GLY A 17 -12.21 -9.47 -30.32
CA GLY A 17 -11.92 -9.53 -28.90
C GLY A 17 -11.08 -10.76 -28.52
N ASN A 18 -11.41 -11.93 -29.06
CA ASN A 18 -10.62 -13.15 -28.86
C ASN A 18 -9.23 -13.06 -29.54
N GLY A 19 -9.13 -12.44 -30.72
CA GLY A 19 -7.85 -12.21 -31.38
C GLY A 19 -6.94 -11.29 -30.56
N LEU A 20 -7.47 -10.18 -30.05
CA LEU A 20 -6.75 -9.26 -29.18
C LEU A 20 -6.37 -9.92 -27.85
N TYR A 21 -7.28 -10.69 -27.25
CA TYR A 21 -7.00 -11.48 -26.06
C TYR A 21 -5.90 -12.51 -26.29
N ALA A 22 -5.92 -13.22 -27.43
CA ALA A 22 -4.88 -14.17 -27.80
C ALA A 22 -3.50 -13.49 -27.99
N CYS A 23 -3.46 -12.30 -28.60
CA CYS A 23 -2.25 -11.48 -28.72
C CYS A 23 -1.73 -10.97 -27.37
N TRP A 24 -2.60 -10.74 -26.39
CA TRP A 24 -2.22 -10.31 -25.06
C TRP A 24 -1.78 -11.47 -24.16
N VAL A 25 -2.47 -12.60 -24.23
CA VAL A 25 -2.17 -13.82 -23.46
C VAL A 25 -0.91 -14.52 -23.97
N THR A 26 -0.56 -14.39 -25.25
CA THR A 26 0.67 -15.00 -25.82
C THR A 26 1.93 -14.58 -25.06
N GLN A 27 2.01 -13.35 -24.54
CA GLN A 27 3.13 -12.91 -23.69
C GLN A 27 3.20 -13.63 -22.33
N ARG A 28 2.08 -14.19 -21.85
CA ARG A 28 1.98 -14.90 -20.57
C ARG A 28 1.99 -16.42 -20.72
N THR A 29 2.02 -16.96 -21.94
CA THR A 29 1.99 -18.41 -22.20
C THR A 29 3.11 -19.16 -21.48
N SER A 30 4.33 -18.61 -21.42
CA SER A 30 5.44 -19.22 -20.67
C SER A 30 5.18 -19.27 -19.16
N PHE A 31 4.61 -18.21 -18.59
CA PHE A 31 4.24 -18.16 -17.18
C PHE A 31 3.05 -19.08 -16.86
N CYS A 32 2.02 -19.06 -17.70
CA CYS A 32 0.89 -19.98 -17.61
C CYS A 32 1.32 -21.43 -17.74
N SER A 33 2.26 -21.75 -18.64
CA SER A 33 2.82 -23.10 -18.79
C SER A 33 3.55 -23.53 -17.52
N LYS A 34 4.40 -22.68 -16.93
CA LYS A 34 5.05 -22.97 -15.64
C LYS A 34 4.06 -23.18 -14.51
N ILE A 35 3.01 -22.35 -14.43
CA ILE A 35 1.92 -22.52 -13.45
C ILE A 35 1.16 -23.81 -13.72
N PHE A 36 0.89 -24.17 -14.97
CA PHE A 36 0.13 -25.36 -15.32
C PHE A 36 0.91 -26.63 -15.01
N ILE A 37 2.21 -26.66 -15.32
CA ILE A 37 3.12 -27.74 -14.95
C ILE A 37 3.13 -27.90 -13.43
N LYS A 38 3.24 -26.78 -12.69
CA LYS A 38 3.17 -26.82 -11.23
C LYS A 38 1.80 -27.31 -10.76
N ALA A 39 0.69 -26.76 -11.23
CA ALA A 39 -0.65 -27.19 -10.84
C ALA A 39 -0.95 -28.68 -11.13
N LEU A 40 -0.29 -29.27 -12.15
CA LEU A 40 -0.43 -30.70 -12.50
C LEU A 40 0.51 -31.62 -11.72
N GLU A 41 1.57 -31.11 -11.10
CA GLU A 41 2.53 -31.89 -10.31
C GLU A 41 1.86 -32.81 -9.26
N PRO A 42 0.84 -32.36 -8.50
CA PRO A 42 0.19 -33.20 -7.49
C PRO A 42 -0.75 -34.25 -8.08
N VAL A 43 -1.19 -34.11 -9.34
CA VAL A 43 -2.14 -35.04 -9.98
C VAL A 43 -1.54 -36.45 -10.06
N SER A 44 -0.21 -36.54 -10.22
CA SER A 44 0.53 -37.81 -10.18
C SER A 44 0.47 -38.50 -8.81
N LYS A 45 0.33 -37.72 -7.72
CA LYS A 45 0.29 -38.20 -6.33
C LYS A 45 -1.13 -38.51 -5.83
N PHE A 46 -2.16 -37.93 -6.46
CA PHE A 46 -3.58 -38.14 -6.12
C PHE A 46 -4.38 -38.62 -7.34
N PRO A 47 -4.30 -39.92 -7.70
CA PRO A 47 -4.99 -40.44 -8.89
C PRO A 47 -6.53 -40.40 -8.78
N ASP A 48 -7.07 -40.27 -7.56
CA ASP A 48 -8.51 -40.21 -7.28
C ASP A 48 -9.07 -38.77 -7.26
N LEU A 49 -8.24 -37.74 -7.52
CA LEU A 49 -8.60 -36.32 -7.43
C LEU A 49 -9.80 -35.94 -8.31
N ASN A 50 -9.97 -36.59 -9.46
CA ASN A 50 -11.07 -36.34 -10.40
C ASN A 50 -12.38 -37.04 -10.01
N ARG A 51 -12.34 -37.98 -9.07
CA ARG A 51 -13.50 -38.81 -8.69
C ARG A 51 -14.66 -37.97 -8.15
N PRO A 52 -14.47 -37.01 -7.23
CA PRO A 52 -15.54 -36.10 -6.78
C PRO A 52 -16.19 -35.33 -7.94
N THR A 53 -15.39 -34.88 -8.91
CA THR A 53 -15.88 -34.16 -10.09
C THR A 53 -16.79 -35.05 -10.94
N TYR A 54 -16.43 -36.32 -11.14
CA TYR A 54 -17.29 -37.28 -11.84
C TYR A 54 -18.58 -37.58 -11.08
N TRP A 55 -18.54 -37.71 -9.75
CA TRP A 55 -19.75 -37.85 -8.93
C TRP A 55 -20.68 -36.65 -9.05
N MET A 56 -20.14 -35.43 -9.00
CA MET A 56 -20.91 -34.19 -9.17
C MET A 56 -21.47 -34.04 -10.59
N LEU A 57 -20.72 -34.45 -11.61
CA LEU A 57 -21.19 -34.43 -13.00
C LEU A 57 -22.34 -35.41 -13.22
N GLY A 58 -22.25 -36.63 -12.67
CA GLY A 58 -23.32 -37.62 -12.69
C GLY A 58 -24.57 -37.13 -11.95
N ALA A 59 -24.40 -36.57 -10.75
CA ALA A 59 -25.49 -35.96 -10.00
C ALA A 59 -26.14 -34.80 -10.77
N GLY A 60 -25.32 -33.96 -11.41
CA GLY A 60 -25.79 -32.86 -12.25
C GLY A 60 -26.59 -33.32 -13.46
N PHE A 61 -26.19 -34.41 -14.11
CA PHE A 61 -26.94 -34.98 -15.23
C PHE A 61 -28.31 -35.51 -14.80
N CYS A 62 -28.37 -36.23 -13.67
CA CYS A 62 -29.63 -36.71 -13.08
C CYS A 62 -30.54 -35.53 -12.70
N TRP A 63 -29.96 -34.48 -12.10
CA TRP A 63 -30.68 -33.28 -11.72
C TRP A 63 -31.23 -32.54 -12.93
N MET A 64 -30.41 -32.28 -13.95
CA MET A 64 -30.86 -31.67 -15.21
C MET A 64 -32.01 -32.45 -15.85
N SER A 65 -31.93 -33.78 -15.87
CA SER A 65 -32.98 -34.64 -16.41
C SER A 65 -34.30 -34.48 -15.64
N PHE A 66 -34.23 -34.38 -14.30
CA PHE A 66 -35.39 -34.11 -13.45
C PHE A 66 -36.00 -32.71 -13.72
N TRP A 67 -35.17 -31.69 -13.90
CA TRP A 67 -35.65 -30.33 -14.19
C TRP A 67 -36.22 -30.16 -15.60
N ILE A 68 -35.70 -30.88 -16.60
CA ILE A 68 -36.29 -30.91 -17.94
C ILE A 68 -37.73 -31.46 -17.87
N LEU A 69 -37.97 -32.52 -17.09
CA LEU A 69 -39.33 -33.04 -16.86
C LEU A 69 -40.21 -32.03 -16.10
N ALA A 70 -39.66 -31.34 -15.10
CA ALA A 70 -40.36 -30.30 -14.34
C ALA A 70 -40.77 -29.10 -15.21
N VAL A 71 -39.90 -28.66 -16.14
CA VAL A 71 -40.19 -27.56 -17.09
C VAL A 71 -41.30 -27.96 -18.08
N ILE A 72 -41.30 -29.21 -18.56
CA ILE A 72 -42.38 -29.74 -19.41
C ILE A 72 -43.71 -29.74 -18.64
N GLY A 73 -43.70 -30.14 -17.35
CA GLY A 73 -44.88 -30.07 -16.49
C GLY A 73 -45.36 -28.65 -16.18
N ALA A 74 -44.42 -27.70 -16.06
CA ALA A 74 -44.70 -26.29 -15.76
C ALA A 74 -45.49 -25.57 -16.87
N LEU A 75 -45.48 -26.09 -18.10
CA LEU A 75 -46.27 -25.56 -19.21
C LEU A 75 -47.79 -25.63 -18.97
N ASN A 76 -48.24 -26.47 -18.04
CA ASN A 76 -49.65 -26.65 -17.69
C ASN A 76 -50.11 -25.83 -16.47
N PHE A 77 -49.27 -24.95 -15.92
CA PHE A 77 -49.61 -24.11 -14.76
C PHE A 77 -50.12 -22.71 -15.15
N TYR A 78 -50.75 -22.02 -14.20
CA TYR A 78 -51.39 -20.70 -14.42
C TYR A 78 -50.43 -19.59 -14.85
N VAL A 79 -49.15 -19.64 -14.47
CA VAL A 79 -48.14 -18.61 -14.82
C VAL A 79 -46.84 -19.24 -15.33
N PRO A 80 -46.85 -19.88 -16.51
CA PRO A 80 -45.70 -20.66 -17.01
C PRO A 80 -44.38 -19.87 -17.07
N PRO A 81 -44.32 -18.60 -17.52
CA PRO A 81 -43.05 -17.88 -17.63
C PRO A 81 -42.34 -17.65 -16.29
N LEU A 82 -43.09 -17.28 -15.24
CA LEU A 82 -42.51 -17.04 -13.91
C LEU A 82 -42.06 -18.34 -13.26
N ILE A 83 -42.84 -19.41 -13.42
CA ILE A 83 -42.49 -20.73 -12.91
C ILE A 83 -41.22 -21.21 -13.62
N ILE A 84 -41.18 -21.18 -14.96
CA ILE A 84 -39.99 -21.57 -15.74
C ILE A 84 -38.77 -20.73 -15.35
N MET A 85 -38.91 -19.42 -15.15
CA MET A 85 -37.82 -18.56 -14.66
C MET A 85 -37.30 -18.99 -13.28
N ALA A 86 -38.18 -19.30 -12.33
CA ALA A 86 -37.79 -19.79 -11.01
C ALA A 86 -37.11 -21.17 -11.09
N LEU A 87 -37.61 -22.07 -11.95
CA LEU A 87 -37.01 -23.38 -12.16
C LEU A 87 -35.60 -23.26 -12.77
N VAL A 88 -35.41 -22.36 -13.74
CA VAL A 88 -34.08 -22.09 -14.36
C VAL A 88 -33.12 -21.47 -13.34
N LEU A 89 -33.58 -20.54 -12.50
CA LEU A 89 -32.75 -19.95 -11.46
C LEU A 89 -32.31 -21.00 -10.42
N SER A 90 -33.21 -21.90 -10.03
CA SER A 90 -32.90 -23.02 -9.14
C SER A 90 -31.89 -23.99 -9.75
N LEU A 91 -32.04 -24.32 -11.03
CA LEU A 91 -31.10 -25.16 -11.78
C LEU A 91 -29.71 -24.52 -11.86
N ALA A 92 -29.64 -23.22 -12.18
CA ALA A 92 -28.39 -22.48 -12.26
C ALA A 92 -27.66 -22.42 -10.91
N TRP A 93 -28.39 -22.12 -9.83
CA TRP A 93 -27.82 -22.08 -8.48
C TRP A 93 -27.30 -23.44 -8.03
N THR A 94 -28.09 -24.50 -8.19
CA THR A 94 -27.68 -25.86 -7.80
C THR A 94 -26.49 -26.37 -8.61
N ALA A 95 -26.39 -26.04 -9.90
CA ALA A 95 -25.20 -26.33 -10.71
C ALA A 95 -23.94 -25.62 -10.18
N GLU A 96 -24.08 -24.38 -9.73
CA GLU A 96 -22.99 -23.63 -9.11
C GLU A 96 -22.57 -24.23 -7.76
N VAL A 97 -23.53 -24.71 -6.95
CA VAL A 97 -23.25 -25.40 -5.68
C VAL A 97 -22.44 -26.68 -5.93
N MET A 98 -22.87 -27.52 -6.87
CA MET A 98 -22.15 -28.76 -7.21
C MET A 98 -20.73 -28.47 -7.70
N ARG A 99 -20.52 -27.40 -8.49
CA ARG A 99 -19.19 -26.96 -8.93
C ARG A 99 -18.32 -26.52 -7.76
N ASN A 100 -18.87 -25.71 -6.85
CA ASN A 100 -18.14 -25.21 -5.69
C ASN A 100 -17.78 -26.33 -4.71
N VAL A 101 -18.62 -27.35 -4.54
CA VAL A 101 -18.30 -28.54 -3.73
C VAL A 101 -17.10 -29.30 -4.33
N ALA A 102 -17.06 -29.49 -5.65
CA ALA A 102 -15.90 -30.10 -6.32
C ALA A 102 -14.64 -29.26 -6.16
N ASN A 103 -14.73 -27.94 -6.36
CA ASN A 103 -13.61 -27.01 -6.23
C ASN A 103 -13.06 -26.96 -4.79
N LEU A 104 -13.92 -26.92 -3.78
CA LEU A 104 -13.53 -26.96 -2.37
C LEU A 104 -12.80 -28.26 -2.02
N THR A 105 -13.27 -29.37 -2.58
CA THR A 105 -12.65 -30.69 -2.39
C THR A 105 -11.24 -30.72 -2.95
N VAL A 106 -11.08 -30.36 -4.23
CA VAL A 106 -9.77 -30.37 -4.92
C VAL A 106 -8.83 -29.33 -4.30
N SER A 107 -9.31 -28.11 -4.08
CA SER A 107 -8.51 -27.03 -3.49
C SER A 107 -7.99 -27.40 -2.11
N ARG A 108 -8.78 -28.11 -1.28
CA ARG A 108 -8.32 -28.58 0.03
C ARG A 108 -7.24 -29.66 -0.07
N VAL A 109 -7.38 -30.64 -0.96
CA VAL A 109 -6.37 -31.69 -1.14
C VAL A 109 -5.05 -31.07 -1.63
N ILE A 110 -5.13 -30.18 -2.61
CA ILE A 110 -3.96 -29.53 -3.21
C ILE A 110 -3.31 -28.52 -2.28
N SER A 111 -4.09 -27.73 -1.52
CA SER A 111 -3.54 -26.77 -0.55
C SER A 111 -2.85 -27.47 0.61
N LEU A 112 -3.40 -28.57 1.12
CA LEU A 112 -2.75 -29.39 2.14
C LEU A 112 -1.44 -30.00 1.62
N TYR A 113 -1.39 -30.38 0.34
CA TYR A 113 -0.16 -30.85 -0.28
C TYR A 113 0.90 -29.76 -0.42
N TYR A 114 0.57 -28.59 -0.97
CA TYR A 114 1.57 -27.53 -1.20
C TYR A 114 1.97 -26.77 0.06
N LEU A 115 1.03 -26.50 0.97
CA LEU A 115 1.29 -25.70 2.15
C LEU A 115 1.84 -26.55 3.31
N ARG A 116 1.53 -27.85 3.33
CA ARG A 116 1.86 -28.73 4.48
C ARG A 116 2.53 -30.04 4.09
N GLY A 117 2.79 -30.30 2.81
CA GLY A 117 3.33 -31.58 2.35
C GLY A 117 2.43 -32.80 2.59
N MET A 118 1.19 -32.60 3.05
CA MET A 118 0.32 -33.69 3.52
C MET A 118 -0.42 -34.36 2.37
N GLN A 119 -0.45 -35.70 2.38
CA GLN A 119 -1.32 -36.49 1.50
C GLN A 119 -2.67 -36.76 2.17
N SER A 120 -3.65 -35.90 1.92
CA SER A 120 -5.02 -36.08 2.43
C SER A 120 -5.87 -36.93 1.49
N SER A 121 -6.78 -37.74 2.04
CA SER A 121 -7.71 -38.53 1.23
C SER A 121 -8.74 -37.62 0.54
N THR A 122 -8.84 -37.75 -0.78
CA THR A 122 -9.82 -37.03 -1.60
C THR A 122 -11.26 -37.28 -1.13
N GLN A 123 -11.57 -38.52 -0.71
CA GLN A 123 -12.89 -38.90 -0.20
C GLN A 123 -13.23 -38.18 1.11
N PHE A 124 -12.27 -38.04 2.01
CA PHE A 124 -12.45 -37.34 3.28
C PHE A 124 -12.72 -35.85 3.05
N CYS A 125 -11.94 -35.22 2.16
CA CYS A 125 -12.15 -33.82 1.77
C CYS A 125 -13.52 -33.61 1.12
N PHE A 126 -13.98 -34.56 0.30
CA PHE A 126 -15.29 -34.51 -0.34
C PHE A 126 -16.44 -34.62 0.67
N GLN A 127 -16.36 -35.58 1.61
CA GLN A 127 -17.36 -35.73 2.66
C GLN A 127 -17.47 -34.46 3.52
N ARG A 128 -16.33 -33.86 3.85
CA ARG A 128 -16.29 -32.60 4.60
C ARG A 128 -16.86 -31.42 3.80
N ALA A 129 -16.65 -31.40 2.48
CA ALA A 129 -17.24 -30.39 1.60
C ALA A 129 -18.78 -30.48 1.57
N LEU A 130 -19.32 -31.71 1.59
CA LEU A 130 -20.76 -32.00 1.64
C LEU A 130 -21.40 -31.85 3.03
N SER A 131 -20.63 -31.97 4.11
CA SER A 131 -21.16 -31.85 5.47
C SER A 131 -20.94 -30.46 6.06
N ASN A 132 -19.69 -30.08 6.32
CA ASN A 132 -19.34 -28.94 7.15
C ASN A 132 -19.26 -27.66 6.33
N ASN A 133 -18.84 -27.76 5.06
CA ASN A 133 -18.64 -26.60 4.20
C ASN A 133 -19.77 -26.41 3.18
N LEU A 134 -20.84 -27.21 3.24
CA LEU A 134 -21.95 -27.12 2.29
C LEU A 134 -22.67 -25.77 2.40
N GLY A 135 -22.86 -25.26 3.62
CA GLY A 135 -23.43 -23.92 3.84
C GLY A 135 -22.61 -22.82 3.17
N SER A 136 -21.29 -22.86 3.32
CA SER A 136 -20.38 -21.92 2.67
C SER A 136 -20.34 -22.09 1.15
N ALA A 137 -20.44 -23.32 0.66
CA ALA A 137 -20.56 -23.59 -0.78
C ALA A 137 -21.86 -22.99 -1.35
N CYS A 138 -22.99 -23.18 -0.67
CA CYS A 138 -24.29 -22.62 -1.04
C CYS A 138 -24.30 -21.08 -1.05
N LEU A 139 -23.73 -20.47 -0.01
CA LEU A 139 -23.63 -19.02 0.11
C LEU A 139 -22.66 -18.44 -0.94
N GLY A 140 -21.52 -19.09 -1.16
CA GLY A 140 -20.56 -18.74 -2.20
C GLY A 140 -21.17 -18.82 -3.61
N SER A 141 -22.00 -19.83 -3.88
CA SER A 141 -22.70 -19.98 -5.16
C SER A 141 -23.74 -18.89 -5.45
N LEU A 142 -24.20 -18.16 -4.43
CA LEU A 142 -25.09 -17.01 -4.60
C LEU A 142 -24.31 -15.71 -4.81
N PHE A 143 -23.32 -15.45 -3.95
CA PHE A 143 -22.63 -14.16 -3.91
C PHE A 143 -21.46 -14.06 -4.90
N VAL A 144 -20.69 -15.13 -5.13
CA VAL A 144 -19.49 -15.05 -5.97
C VAL A 144 -19.82 -14.69 -7.42
N PRO A 145 -20.81 -15.33 -8.09
CA PRO A 145 -21.20 -14.93 -9.44
C PRO A 145 -21.77 -13.51 -9.50
N ALA A 146 -22.53 -13.08 -8.48
CA ALA A 146 -23.08 -11.73 -8.40
C ALA A 146 -21.98 -10.67 -8.21
N ILE A 147 -21.00 -10.93 -7.35
CA ILE A 147 -19.84 -10.07 -7.12
C ILE A 147 -18.94 -10.03 -8.36
N GLU A 148 -18.72 -11.15 -9.05
CA GLU A 148 -17.90 -11.18 -10.25
C GLU A 148 -18.60 -10.48 -11.42
N ALA A 149 -19.93 -10.63 -11.57
CA ALA A 149 -20.72 -9.83 -12.52
C ALA A 149 -20.64 -8.33 -12.19
N LEU A 150 -20.77 -7.95 -10.91
CA LEU A 150 -20.58 -6.58 -10.44
C LEU A 150 -19.16 -6.08 -10.67
N ARG A 151 -18.12 -6.92 -10.53
CA ARG A 151 -16.73 -6.56 -10.81
C ARG A 151 -16.47 -6.39 -12.30
N ILE A 152 -17.07 -7.20 -13.16
CA ILE A 152 -16.95 -7.06 -14.61
C ILE A 152 -17.65 -5.76 -15.05
N LEU A 153 -18.84 -5.48 -14.51
CA LEU A 153 -19.53 -4.20 -14.69
C LEU A 153 -18.71 -3.02 -14.15
N ALA A 154 -18.16 -3.15 -12.94
CA ALA A 154 -17.34 -2.13 -12.31
C ALA A 154 -16.00 -1.93 -13.02
N ARG A 155 -15.40 -2.95 -13.63
CA ARG A 155 -14.19 -2.83 -14.47
C ARG A 155 -14.51 -2.14 -15.79
N GLY A 156 -15.66 -2.45 -16.41
CA GLY A 156 -16.16 -1.70 -17.56
C GLY A 156 -16.42 -0.22 -17.24
N VAL A 157 -16.82 0.10 -16.01
CA VAL A 157 -16.99 1.48 -15.54
C VAL A 157 -15.65 2.12 -15.11
N MET A 158 -14.74 1.37 -14.50
CA MET A 158 -13.42 1.87 -14.06
C MET A 158 -12.45 2.17 -15.20
N GLU A 159 -12.62 1.56 -16.38
CA GLU A 159 -11.87 1.96 -17.59
C GLU A 159 -12.24 3.38 -18.09
N THR A 160 -13.30 3.99 -17.55
CA THR A 160 -13.66 5.39 -17.78
C THR A 160 -13.41 6.32 -16.58
N GLY A 161 -12.92 5.79 -15.45
CA GLY A 161 -12.82 6.51 -14.18
C GLY A 161 -11.39 6.78 -13.74
N ILE A 162 -10.87 7.97 -14.06
CA ILE A 162 -9.60 8.51 -13.54
C ILE A 162 -9.65 8.57 -12.00
N VAL A 163 -8.72 7.90 -11.32
CA VAL A 163 -8.45 8.10 -9.88
C VAL A 163 -7.31 9.13 -9.72
N PRO A 164 -7.55 10.33 -9.16
CA PRO A 164 -6.46 11.23 -8.80
C PRO A 164 -5.96 10.95 -7.39
N ALA A 165 -4.66 10.68 -7.29
CA ALA A 165 -3.90 10.92 -6.08
C ALA A 165 -3.71 12.44 -5.92
N VAL A 166 -4.05 12.98 -4.74
CA VAL A 166 -3.92 14.41 -4.42
C VAL A 166 -2.78 14.59 -3.40
N PRO A 167 -1.76 15.42 -3.70
CA PRO A 167 -0.94 16.04 -2.66
C PRO A 167 -1.58 17.36 -2.19
N ALA A 168 -1.45 17.65 -0.90
CA ALA A 168 -1.92 18.87 -0.29
C ALA A 168 -1.07 20.10 -0.72
N LYS A 169 -1.71 21.05 -1.39
CA LYS A 169 -1.39 22.50 -1.32
C LYS A 169 -2.67 23.27 -1.66
N LYS A 170 -2.95 24.32 -0.90
CA LYS A 170 -4.13 25.19 -1.07
C LYS A 170 -4.17 25.81 -2.48
N SER A 171 -5.38 25.83 -3.05
CA SER A 171 -5.93 26.84 -3.96
C SER A 171 -5.08 27.39 -5.11
N SER A 172 -4.41 26.52 -5.87
CA SER A 172 -4.29 26.73 -7.32
C SER A 172 -4.72 25.44 -8.01
N LEU A 173 -5.69 25.53 -8.92
CA LEU A 173 -6.11 24.39 -9.75
C LEU A 173 -4.86 23.83 -10.42
N THR A 174 -4.68 22.50 -10.41
CA THR A 174 -3.52 21.93 -11.11
C THR A 174 -3.58 22.36 -12.59
N PRO A 175 -2.45 22.72 -13.21
CA PRO A 175 -2.39 23.07 -14.62
C PRO A 175 -3.22 22.17 -15.54
N LYS A 176 -3.23 20.85 -15.28
CA LYS A 176 -4.06 19.88 -16.00
C LYS A 176 -5.57 20.12 -15.82
N THR A 177 -6.01 20.42 -14.59
CA THR A 177 -7.41 20.78 -14.30
C THR A 177 -7.83 22.09 -14.97
N ILE A 178 -6.94 23.09 -15.04
CA ILE A 178 -7.24 24.37 -15.71
C ILE A 178 -7.45 24.16 -17.21
N ILE A 179 -6.54 23.41 -17.85
CA ILE A 179 -6.67 23.05 -19.26
C ILE A 179 -7.98 22.28 -19.50
N HIS A 180 -8.31 21.31 -18.65
CA HIS A 180 -9.57 20.58 -18.74
C HIS A 180 -10.80 21.48 -18.53
N GLN A 181 -10.77 22.43 -17.60
CA GLN A 181 -11.89 23.35 -17.41
C GLN A 181 -12.12 24.26 -18.62
N LYS A 182 -11.05 24.73 -19.28
CA LYS A 182 -11.16 25.67 -20.39
C LYS A 182 -11.45 24.98 -21.74
N PHE A 183 -10.86 23.81 -21.97
CA PHE A 183 -10.91 23.13 -23.25
C PHE A 183 -11.69 21.81 -23.23
N GLY A 184 -11.93 21.23 -22.04
CA GLY A 184 -12.67 19.97 -21.86
C GLY A 184 -12.10 18.85 -22.73
N ASP A 185 -13.00 18.16 -23.43
CA ASP A 185 -12.67 17.06 -24.35
C ASP A 185 -11.82 17.49 -25.56
N LYS A 186 -11.65 18.81 -25.78
CA LYS A 186 -10.81 19.34 -26.86
C LYS A 186 -9.31 19.35 -26.52
N ALA A 187 -8.94 19.01 -25.28
CA ALA A 187 -7.54 18.88 -24.86
C ALA A 187 -7.08 17.43 -24.90
N HIS A 188 -6.19 17.10 -25.84
CA HIS A 188 -5.69 15.74 -26.03
C HIS A 188 -4.23 15.60 -25.59
N TYR A 189 -4.00 14.77 -24.57
CA TYR A 189 -2.66 14.44 -24.07
C TYR A 189 -2.16 13.16 -24.76
N LYS A 190 -1.07 13.27 -25.52
CA LYS A 190 -0.38 12.13 -26.13
C LYS A 190 0.97 11.93 -25.46
N VAL A 191 1.11 10.87 -24.67
CA VAL A 191 2.37 10.52 -24.01
C VAL A 191 3.18 9.59 -24.91
N GLU A 192 4.41 9.97 -25.19
CA GLU A 192 5.38 9.24 -25.99
C GLU A 192 6.54 8.78 -25.09
N GLU A 193 7.00 7.56 -25.34
CA GLU A 193 8.20 7.04 -24.68
C GLU A 193 9.43 7.51 -25.45
N VAL A 194 10.27 8.27 -24.77
CA VAL A 194 11.55 8.74 -25.31
C VAL A 194 12.63 7.88 -24.72
N GLN A 195 13.28 7.11 -25.59
CA GLN A 195 14.47 6.37 -25.25
C GLN A 195 15.66 7.32 -25.36
N GLU A 196 16.34 7.61 -24.26
CA GLU A 196 17.62 8.33 -24.34
C GLU A 196 18.69 7.39 -24.89
N ASP A 197 19.43 7.87 -25.90
CA ASP A 197 20.66 7.23 -26.32
C ASP A 197 21.62 7.20 -25.14
N THR A 198 21.88 6.01 -24.61
CA THR A 198 22.97 5.84 -23.64
C THR A 198 24.25 6.28 -24.33
N LYS A 199 24.84 7.40 -23.88
CA LYS A 199 26.13 7.94 -24.38
C LYS A 199 27.29 6.91 -24.39
N ASN A 200 27.11 5.76 -23.75
CA ASN A 200 28.03 4.62 -23.69
C ASN A 200 27.46 3.38 -24.43
N GLY A 201 26.90 3.56 -25.64
CA GLY A 201 26.48 2.44 -26.49
C GLY A 201 27.69 1.61 -26.96
N CYS A 202 27.56 0.28 -26.96
CA CYS A 202 28.57 -0.61 -27.53
C CYS A 202 28.29 -0.79 -29.04
N PRO A 203 29.15 -0.31 -29.95
CA PRO A 203 28.95 -0.45 -31.38
C PRO A 203 29.00 -1.92 -31.81
N GLY A 204 28.24 -2.27 -32.85
CA GLY A 204 28.16 -3.63 -33.39
C GLY A 204 27.39 -4.62 -32.52
N LEU A 205 26.80 -4.19 -31.39
CA LEU A 205 25.97 -5.05 -30.55
C LEU A 205 24.59 -5.22 -31.21
N ALA A 206 24.25 -6.46 -31.58
CA ALA A 206 22.95 -6.82 -32.18
C ALA A 206 21.76 -6.60 -31.22
N ILE A 207 22.04 -6.34 -29.93
CA ILE A 207 21.05 -6.08 -28.89
C ILE A 207 21.05 -4.57 -28.57
N PRO A 208 20.02 -3.80 -28.98
CA PRO A 208 19.93 -2.39 -28.64
C PRO A 208 19.77 -2.22 -27.12
N PRO A 209 20.63 -1.43 -26.45
CA PRO A 209 20.50 -1.19 -25.03
C PRO A 209 19.24 -0.35 -24.76
N LYS A 210 18.20 -0.95 -24.19
CA LYS A 210 17.05 -0.18 -23.71
C LYS A 210 17.43 0.57 -22.44
N GLY A 211 17.70 1.86 -22.56
CA GLY A 211 17.84 2.79 -21.42
C GLY A 211 16.54 2.93 -20.63
N PRO A 212 16.56 3.58 -19.45
CA PRO A 212 15.34 3.89 -18.72
C PRO A 212 14.41 4.71 -19.63
N CYS A 213 13.18 4.22 -19.84
CA CYS A 213 12.20 4.94 -20.63
C CYS A 213 11.85 6.26 -19.93
N LEU A 214 12.14 7.37 -20.58
CA LEU A 214 11.59 8.66 -20.21
C LEU A 214 10.30 8.88 -20.96
N TYR A 215 9.47 9.79 -20.45
CA TYR A 215 8.19 10.13 -21.00
C TYR A 215 8.21 11.59 -21.40
N ARG A 216 7.65 11.85 -22.58
CA ARG A 216 7.38 13.18 -23.09
C ARG A 216 5.90 13.25 -23.42
N CYS A 217 5.23 14.34 -23.08
CA CYS A 217 3.83 14.52 -23.37
C CYS A 217 3.64 15.64 -24.39
N THR A 218 2.90 15.35 -25.44
CA THR A 218 2.39 16.32 -26.40
C THR A 218 0.94 16.63 -26.07
N LEU A 219 0.67 17.86 -25.63
CA LEU A 219 -0.66 18.38 -25.39
C LEU A 219 -1.15 19.13 -26.65
N GLN A 220 -2.19 18.60 -27.27
CA GLN A 220 -2.88 19.24 -28.38
C GLN A 220 -4.12 19.98 -27.86
N LEU A 221 -4.16 21.29 -28.10
CA LEU A 221 -5.30 22.16 -27.87
C LEU A 221 -5.78 22.73 -29.22
N PRO A 222 -7.02 23.24 -29.33
CA PRO A 222 -7.53 23.81 -30.58
C PRO A 222 -6.67 24.93 -31.17
N GLU A 223 -5.96 25.68 -30.31
CA GLU A 223 -5.22 26.88 -30.68
C GLU A 223 -3.70 26.66 -30.74
N LEU A 224 -3.19 25.57 -30.15
CA LEU A 224 -1.75 25.33 -30.04
C LEU A 224 -1.41 23.87 -29.70
N VAL A 225 -0.17 23.51 -30.01
CA VAL A 225 0.43 22.23 -29.60
C VAL A 225 1.65 22.52 -28.72
N VAL A 226 1.72 21.87 -27.57
CA VAL A 226 2.83 21.99 -26.60
C VAL A 226 3.43 20.63 -26.33
N ILE A 227 4.75 20.61 -26.19
CA ILE A 227 5.53 19.42 -25.91
C ILE A 227 6.28 19.64 -24.60
N SER A 228 6.15 18.71 -23.66
CA SER A 228 6.88 18.75 -22.38
C SER A 228 8.36 18.42 -22.58
N ASP A 229 9.16 18.67 -21.52
CA ASP A 229 10.48 18.04 -21.41
C ASP A 229 10.34 16.53 -21.15
N THR A 230 11.47 15.83 -21.06
CA THR A 230 11.52 14.39 -20.74
C THR A 230 11.52 14.16 -19.23
N PHE A 231 10.61 13.31 -18.74
CA PHE A 231 10.47 12.99 -17.32
C PHE A 231 10.48 11.49 -17.07
N LYS A 232 10.88 11.06 -15.86
CA LYS A 232 10.85 9.65 -15.46
C LYS A 232 9.44 9.09 -15.26
N ARG A 233 8.44 9.95 -15.03
CA ARG A 233 7.05 9.56 -14.77
C ARG A 233 6.12 10.19 -15.80
N LYS A 234 5.16 9.41 -16.30
CA LYS A 234 4.12 9.86 -17.24
C LYS A 234 3.36 11.09 -16.73
N LYS A 235 2.94 11.05 -15.46
CA LYS A 235 2.17 12.15 -14.82
C LYS A 235 2.93 13.48 -14.81
N ASP A 236 4.24 13.44 -14.54
CA ASP A 236 5.05 14.65 -14.46
C ASP A 236 5.24 15.26 -15.86
N ALA A 237 5.35 14.42 -16.91
CA ALA A 237 5.37 14.87 -18.30
C ALA A 237 4.05 15.53 -18.73
N GLU A 238 2.90 14.94 -18.40
CA GLU A 238 1.58 15.52 -18.66
C GLU A 238 1.39 16.86 -17.96
N GLN A 239 1.83 16.93 -16.70
CA GLN A 239 1.76 18.13 -15.88
C GLN A 239 2.62 19.27 -16.47
N SER A 240 3.86 18.96 -16.86
CA SER A 240 4.75 19.91 -17.55
C SER A 240 4.19 20.38 -18.90
N ALA A 241 3.56 19.50 -19.68
CA ALA A 241 2.89 19.89 -20.93
C ALA A 241 1.75 20.88 -20.67
N ALA A 242 0.96 20.66 -19.61
CA ALA A 242 -0.10 21.58 -19.22
C ALA A 242 0.45 22.93 -18.74
N GLU A 243 1.53 22.94 -17.95
CA GLU A 243 2.19 24.18 -17.49
C GLU A 243 2.70 25.02 -18.65
N LYS A 244 3.47 24.40 -19.57
CA LYS A 244 3.97 25.09 -20.77
C LYS A 244 2.84 25.60 -21.68
N ALA A 245 1.69 24.91 -21.71
CA ALA A 245 0.53 25.37 -22.46
C ALA A 245 -0.12 26.60 -21.83
N LEU A 246 -0.23 26.64 -20.50
CA LEU A 246 -0.73 27.82 -19.79
C LEU A 246 0.20 29.02 -19.96
N GLU A 247 1.51 28.81 -19.90
CA GLU A 247 2.52 29.85 -20.18
C GLU A 247 2.36 30.42 -21.60
N LYS A 248 2.23 29.55 -22.62
CA LYS A 248 2.07 30.00 -24.02
C LYS A 248 0.73 30.66 -24.32
N LEU A 249 -0.34 30.26 -23.63
CA LEU A 249 -1.64 30.91 -23.72
C LEU A 249 -1.69 32.25 -22.97
N CYS A 250 -0.60 32.64 -22.31
CA CYS A 250 -0.55 33.74 -21.36
C CYS A 250 -1.65 33.65 -20.29
N ILE A 251 -2.17 32.45 -20.01
CA ILE A 251 -3.11 32.19 -18.92
C ILE A 251 -2.26 32.11 -17.66
N HIS A 252 -1.89 33.28 -17.17
CA HIS A 252 -1.36 33.39 -15.83
C HIS A 252 -2.47 32.93 -14.89
N GLN A 253 -2.15 32.08 -13.92
CA GLN A 253 -3.02 31.95 -12.75
C GLN A 253 -3.13 33.37 -12.18
N LYS A 254 -4.19 34.10 -12.52
CA LYS A 254 -4.64 35.18 -11.67
C LYS A 254 -4.98 34.47 -10.38
N GLU A 255 -4.04 34.48 -9.43
CA GLU A 255 -4.40 34.27 -8.04
C GLU A 255 -5.60 35.18 -7.82
N TYR A 256 -6.73 34.57 -7.44
CA TYR A 256 -7.90 35.33 -7.05
C TYR A 256 -7.45 36.19 -5.88
N ASN A 257 -7.17 37.45 -6.17
CA ASN A 257 -6.67 38.43 -5.22
C ASN A 257 -7.49 39.70 -5.44
N PRO A 258 -8.81 39.62 -5.20
CA PRO A 258 -9.70 40.76 -5.38
C PRO A 258 -9.29 41.86 -4.39
N THR A 259 -9.51 43.11 -4.79
CA THR A 259 -9.61 44.19 -3.82
C THR A 259 -10.78 43.94 -2.87
N VAL A 260 -10.79 44.55 -1.69
CA VAL A 260 -11.88 44.38 -0.71
C VAL A 260 -13.24 44.75 -1.33
N GLU A 261 -13.28 45.77 -2.19
CA GLU A 261 -14.48 46.19 -2.93
C GLU A 261 -14.93 45.14 -3.94
N GLU A 262 -14.02 44.64 -4.78
CA GLU A 262 -14.31 43.54 -5.72
C GLU A 262 -14.79 42.28 -4.99
N ALA A 263 -14.25 41.97 -3.81
CA ALA A 263 -14.69 40.84 -2.99
C ALA A 263 -16.13 41.05 -2.46
N TRP A 264 -16.52 42.28 -2.12
CA TRP A 264 -17.91 42.59 -1.75
C TRP A 264 -18.86 42.44 -2.94
N ASP A 265 -18.44 42.85 -4.13
CA ASP A 265 -19.23 42.72 -5.35
C ASP A 265 -19.37 41.25 -5.76
N ASP A 266 -18.30 40.47 -5.68
CA ASP A 266 -18.30 39.02 -5.93
C ASP A 266 -19.19 38.27 -4.93
N LEU A 267 -19.15 38.67 -3.65
CA LEU A 267 -20.02 38.10 -2.62
C LEU A 267 -21.50 38.38 -2.94
N SER A 268 -21.80 39.62 -3.32
CA SER A 268 -23.16 40.04 -3.69
C SER A 268 -23.64 39.33 -4.97
N GLY A 269 -22.78 39.23 -5.99
CA GLY A 269 -23.05 38.49 -7.22
C GLY A 269 -23.29 37.01 -6.97
N ARG A 270 -22.49 36.40 -6.07
CA ARG A 270 -22.68 34.99 -5.68
C ARG A 270 -24.01 34.78 -4.96
N LEU A 271 -24.37 35.65 -4.02
CA LEU A 271 -25.67 35.57 -3.33
C LEU A 271 -26.83 35.75 -4.32
N SER A 272 -26.75 36.71 -5.23
CA SER A 272 -27.75 36.91 -6.29
C SER A 272 -27.97 35.64 -7.13
N TYR A 273 -26.87 34.97 -7.53
CA TYR A 273 -26.93 33.70 -8.26
C TYR A 273 -27.57 32.57 -7.44
N LEU A 274 -27.27 32.45 -6.15
CA LEU A 274 -27.84 31.40 -5.29
C LEU A 274 -29.36 31.50 -5.15
N PHE A 275 -29.93 32.71 -5.21
CA PHE A 275 -31.38 32.93 -5.14
C PHE A 275 -32.06 33.04 -6.52
N ALA A 276 -31.30 32.87 -7.62
CA ALA A 276 -31.82 32.85 -8.97
C ALA A 276 -32.66 31.58 -9.23
N THR A 277 -33.64 31.67 -10.14
CA THR A 277 -34.52 30.53 -10.45
C THR A 277 -33.74 29.38 -11.09
N GLU A 278 -32.72 29.65 -11.91
CA GLU A 278 -31.92 28.60 -12.55
C GLU A 278 -31.13 27.76 -11.52
N PHE A 279 -30.77 28.34 -10.38
CA PHE A 279 -29.98 27.64 -9.36
C PHE A 279 -30.75 26.51 -8.66
N LEU A 280 -32.08 26.61 -8.57
CA LEU A 280 -32.95 25.60 -7.95
C LEU A 280 -32.94 24.26 -8.70
N SER A 281 -32.56 24.26 -9.98
CA SER A 281 -32.42 23.04 -10.78
C SER A 281 -31.01 22.45 -10.71
N SER A 282 -30.08 23.09 -9.98
CA SER A 282 -28.71 22.60 -9.85
C SER A 282 -28.59 21.44 -8.86
N LEU A 283 -27.58 20.59 -9.05
CA LEU A 283 -27.18 19.53 -8.11
C LEU A 283 -26.38 20.07 -6.90
N HIS A 284 -26.33 21.37 -6.70
CA HIS A 284 -25.60 21.95 -5.56
C HIS A 284 -26.35 21.65 -4.25
N PRO A 285 -25.68 21.28 -3.13
CA PRO A 285 -26.34 21.01 -1.85
C PRO A 285 -27.31 22.11 -1.38
N LEU A 286 -26.91 23.37 -1.48
CA LEU A 286 -27.79 24.53 -1.22
C LEU A 286 -29.08 24.57 -2.03
N SER A 287 -29.10 24.03 -3.26
CA SER A 287 -30.32 23.91 -4.05
C SER A 287 -31.34 22.99 -3.36
N GLY A 288 -30.88 21.88 -2.77
CA GLY A 288 -31.72 21.02 -1.92
C GLY A 288 -32.28 21.75 -0.70
N HIS A 289 -31.47 22.55 -0.01
CA HIS A 289 -31.94 23.37 1.11
C HIS A 289 -32.97 24.44 0.69
N LEU A 290 -32.76 25.09 -0.46
CA LEU A 290 -33.70 26.08 -1.00
C LEU A 290 -35.03 25.43 -1.43
N ARG A 291 -35.00 24.26 -2.06
CA ARG A 291 -36.21 23.52 -2.42
C ARG A 291 -36.98 23.07 -1.18
N ALA A 292 -36.28 22.53 -0.19
CA ALA A 292 -36.89 22.11 1.07
C ALA A 292 -37.44 23.28 1.87
N SER A 293 -36.81 24.46 1.83
CA SER A 293 -37.31 25.63 2.55
C SER A 293 -38.64 26.14 1.98
N LEU A 294 -38.90 25.98 0.68
CA LEU A 294 -40.18 26.35 0.05
C LEU A 294 -41.36 25.52 0.59
N GLN A 295 -41.10 24.33 1.13
CA GLN A 295 -42.12 23.43 1.70
C GLN A 295 -42.39 23.70 3.20
N ARG A 296 -41.62 24.58 3.84
CA ARG A 296 -41.81 24.94 5.26
C ARG A 296 -43.14 25.66 5.46
N GLU A 297 -43.75 25.47 6.63
CA GLU A 297 -45.07 26.04 6.94
C GLU A 297 -44.99 27.50 7.41
N GLY A 298 -46.04 28.27 7.11
CA GLY A 298 -46.25 29.62 7.62
C GLY A 298 -45.18 30.63 7.17
N HIS A 299 -44.73 31.47 8.11
CA HIS A 299 -43.77 32.55 7.85
C HIS A 299 -42.34 32.07 7.52
N LEU A 300 -42.07 30.76 7.66
CA LEU A 300 -40.76 30.14 7.42
C LEU A 300 -40.60 29.64 5.97
N SER A 301 -41.68 29.66 5.18
CA SER A 301 -41.68 29.22 3.78
C SER A 301 -40.70 30.04 2.93
N GLY A 302 -39.75 29.36 2.28
CA GLY A 302 -38.70 29.97 1.46
C GLY A 302 -37.56 30.61 2.23
N CYS A 303 -37.58 30.60 3.57
CA CYS A 303 -36.50 31.13 4.40
C CYS A 303 -35.40 30.07 4.61
N VAL A 304 -34.16 30.39 4.23
CA VAL A 304 -32.98 29.52 4.43
C VAL A 304 -32.05 30.13 5.49
N PRO A 305 -31.62 29.37 6.52
CA PRO A 305 -30.66 29.85 7.51
C PRO A 305 -29.32 30.28 6.88
N ILE A 306 -28.74 31.39 7.34
CA ILE A 306 -27.43 31.87 6.84
C ILE A 306 -26.33 30.86 7.18
N SER A 307 -26.43 30.17 8.32
CA SER A 307 -25.50 29.10 8.72
C SER A 307 -25.39 28.00 7.66
N VAL A 308 -26.51 27.64 7.01
CA VAL A 308 -26.55 26.67 5.92
C VAL A 308 -25.85 27.21 4.68
N ILE A 309 -26.14 28.45 4.28
CA ILE A 309 -25.54 29.13 3.11
C ILE A 309 -24.02 29.14 3.22
N VAL A 310 -23.52 29.56 4.38
CA VAL A 310 -22.09 29.67 4.67
C VAL A 310 -21.39 28.31 4.70
N THR A 311 -22.04 27.27 5.24
CA THR A 311 -21.45 25.94 5.40
C THR A 311 -21.39 25.16 4.08
N TYR A 312 -22.42 25.27 3.23
CA TYR A 312 -22.51 24.48 2.00
C TYR A 312 -22.01 25.20 0.74
N ASP A 313 -21.71 26.50 0.78
CA ASP A 313 -21.01 27.20 -0.30
C ASP A 313 -19.60 27.65 0.10
N ALA A 314 -18.62 26.83 -0.29
CA ALA A 314 -17.22 27.13 -0.05
C ALA A 314 -16.74 28.42 -0.74
N LYS A 315 -17.38 28.87 -1.84
CA LYS A 315 -17.02 30.13 -2.52
C LYS A 315 -17.33 31.32 -1.65
N ILE A 316 -18.48 31.36 -0.98
CA ILE A 316 -18.82 32.43 -0.03
C ILE A 316 -17.75 32.51 1.06
N SER A 317 -17.42 31.38 1.68
CA SER A 317 -16.37 31.35 2.71
C SER A 317 -15.01 31.81 2.19
N THR A 318 -14.70 31.56 0.91
CA THR A 318 -13.44 31.97 0.29
C THR A 318 -13.42 33.46 0.00
N ILE A 319 -14.50 34.01 -0.57
CA ILE A 319 -14.62 35.44 -0.87
C ILE A 319 -14.55 36.26 0.42
N CYS A 320 -15.27 35.83 1.47
CA CYS A 320 -15.26 36.53 2.75
C CYS A 320 -13.87 36.61 3.41
N LYS A 321 -12.96 35.67 3.14
CA LYS A 321 -11.57 35.74 3.64
C LYS A 321 -10.79 36.92 3.08
N TYR A 322 -11.11 37.34 1.85
CA TYR A 322 -10.48 38.52 1.24
C TYR A 322 -11.07 39.83 1.77
N ILE A 323 -12.32 39.80 2.24
CA ILE A 323 -12.94 40.95 2.92
C ILE A 323 -12.36 41.09 4.34
N ASN A 324 -12.32 39.99 5.09
CA ASN A 324 -11.71 39.93 6.40
C ASN A 324 -11.08 38.53 6.64
N PRO A 325 -9.75 38.43 6.80
CA PRO A 325 -9.05 37.16 7.03
C PRO A 325 -9.56 36.36 8.25
N GLU A 326 -10.05 37.05 9.29
CA GLU A 326 -10.57 36.44 10.51
C GLU A 326 -11.87 35.65 10.27
N ALA A 327 -12.53 35.83 9.13
CA ALA A 327 -13.75 35.11 8.77
C ALA A 327 -13.52 33.59 8.56
N ASP A 328 -12.29 33.11 8.36
CA ASP A 328 -12.01 31.66 8.29
C ASP A 328 -12.07 30.97 9.66
N SER A 329 -11.84 31.73 10.74
CA SER A 329 -11.83 31.27 12.13
C SER A 329 -13.08 31.66 12.91
N ASN A 330 -13.76 32.75 12.53
CA ASN A 330 -14.96 33.25 13.21
C ASN A 330 -16.21 33.08 12.33
N PHE A 331 -17.04 32.09 12.66
CA PHE A 331 -18.26 31.79 11.93
C PHE A 331 -19.34 32.89 12.04
N LEU A 332 -19.40 33.61 13.17
CA LEU A 332 -20.33 34.73 13.37
C LEU A 332 -19.98 35.91 12.47
N LEU A 333 -18.69 36.23 12.35
CA LEU A 333 -18.20 37.25 11.42
C LEU A 333 -18.53 36.88 9.97
N LEU A 334 -18.41 35.60 9.61
CA LEU A 334 -18.75 35.13 8.27
C LEU A 334 -20.24 35.31 7.96
N MET A 335 -21.12 35.03 8.93
CA MET A 335 -22.56 35.28 8.79
C MET A 335 -22.90 36.77 8.71
N SER A 336 -22.22 37.63 9.47
CA SER A 336 -22.45 39.08 9.44
C SER A 336 -22.06 39.71 8.10
N LEU A 337 -20.98 39.23 7.48
CA LEU A 337 -20.59 39.66 6.13
C LEU A 337 -21.63 39.26 5.09
N VAL A 338 -22.19 38.05 5.18
CA VAL A 338 -23.27 37.60 4.29
C VAL A 338 -24.53 38.45 4.48
N LEU A 339 -24.91 38.78 5.72
CA LEU A 339 -26.05 39.63 6.02
C LEU A 339 -25.88 41.04 5.41
N LYS A 340 -24.69 41.63 5.58
CA LYS A 340 -24.34 42.95 5.01
C LYS A 340 -24.33 42.95 3.47
N ALA A 341 -23.96 41.83 2.85
CA ALA A 341 -24.05 41.69 1.39
C ALA A 341 -25.51 41.53 0.94
N ALA A 342 -26.31 40.77 1.68
CA ALA A 342 -27.73 40.59 1.41
C ALA A 342 -28.53 41.91 1.51
N SER A 343 -28.21 42.78 2.48
CA SER A 343 -28.85 44.11 2.61
C SER A 343 -28.50 45.08 1.46
N LYS A 344 -27.47 44.79 0.65
CA LYS A 344 -27.20 45.53 -0.60
C LYS A 344 -28.03 45.01 -1.78
N LEU A 345 -28.69 43.86 -1.61
CA LEU A 345 -29.50 43.16 -2.62
C LEU A 345 -31.01 43.24 -2.31
N ASP A 346 -31.47 44.36 -1.75
CA ASP A 346 -32.87 44.58 -1.31
C ASP A 346 -33.92 44.26 -2.38
N ASN A 347 -33.55 44.32 -3.67
CA ASN A 347 -34.44 44.02 -4.79
C ASN A 347 -34.69 42.51 -5.01
N LEU A 348 -33.87 41.62 -4.43
CA LEU A 348 -33.86 40.18 -4.70
C LEU A 348 -33.99 39.33 -3.44
N VAL A 349 -33.34 39.73 -2.34
CA VAL A 349 -33.27 38.99 -1.08
C VAL A 349 -33.84 39.83 0.05
N ILE A 350 -34.67 39.23 0.89
CA ILE A 350 -35.18 39.81 2.13
C ILE A 350 -34.41 39.17 3.28
N SER A 351 -33.83 40.00 4.14
CA SER A 351 -33.45 39.61 5.50
C SER A 351 -34.70 39.71 6.36
N VAL A 352 -35.10 38.61 7.00
CA VAL A 352 -36.24 38.64 7.93
C VAL A 352 -35.75 39.20 9.26
N ASP A 353 -36.20 40.40 9.64
CA ASP A 353 -35.76 41.06 10.88
C ASP A 353 -35.88 40.13 12.10
N LYS A 354 -34.79 40.02 12.87
CA LYS A 354 -34.59 39.11 14.02
C LYS A 354 -34.38 37.61 13.71
N GLN A 355 -34.46 37.18 12.45
CA GLN A 355 -34.15 35.80 12.04
C GLN A 355 -32.88 35.79 11.15
N LEU A 356 -31.86 35.01 11.51
CA LEU A 356 -30.62 34.85 10.72
C LEU A 356 -30.85 33.98 9.47
N SER A 357 -31.84 34.37 8.66
CA SER A 357 -32.27 33.65 7.47
C SER A 357 -32.52 34.61 6.32
N LEU A 358 -32.26 34.12 5.11
CA LEU A 358 -32.50 34.85 3.87
C LEU A 358 -33.67 34.23 3.12
N GLN A 359 -34.51 35.08 2.54
CA GLN A 359 -35.66 34.70 1.73
C GLN A 359 -35.62 35.43 0.40
N ARG A 360 -36.13 34.80 -0.67
CA ARG A 360 -36.32 35.48 -1.95
C ARG A 360 -37.49 36.48 -1.86
N ARG A 361 -37.30 37.71 -2.35
CA ARG A 361 -38.32 38.77 -2.32
C ARG A 361 -39.54 38.47 -3.20
N ASN A 362 -39.28 37.99 -4.41
CA ASN A 362 -40.34 37.64 -5.36
C ASN A 362 -40.65 36.14 -5.24
N PRO A 363 -41.89 35.75 -4.88
CA PRO A 363 -42.26 34.35 -4.77
C PRO A 363 -42.14 33.65 -6.14
N ILE A 364 -41.69 32.40 -6.11
CA ILE A 364 -41.58 31.57 -7.31
C ILE A 364 -43.01 31.16 -7.73
N LEU A 365 -43.30 31.17 -9.04
CA LEU A 365 -44.62 30.76 -9.52
C LEU A 365 -44.98 29.35 -9.02
N PRO A 366 -46.20 29.12 -8.53
CA PRO A 366 -46.63 27.81 -8.01
C PRO A 366 -46.45 26.66 -9.01
N GLU A 367 -46.55 26.94 -10.32
CA GLU A 367 -46.33 25.97 -11.40
C GLU A 367 -44.89 25.45 -11.44
N ILE A 368 -43.91 26.32 -11.21
CA ILE A 368 -42.48 25.97 -11.16
C ILE A 368 -42.19 25.17 -9.89
N ILE A 369 -42.81 25.54 -8.75
CA ILE A 369 -42.72 24.78 -7.50
C ILE A 369 -43.28 23.37 -7.71
N HIS A 370 -44.48 23.24 -8.31
CA HIS A 370 -45.07 21.94 -8.61
C HIS A 370 -44.25 21.10 -9.58
N ALA A 371 -43.64 21.71 -10.59
CA ALA A 371 -42.76 21.01 -11.53
C ALA A 371 -41.48 20.48 -10.85
N LEU A 372 -40.87 21.28 -9.96
CA LEU A 372 -39.69 20.87 -9.19
C LEU A 372 -40.02 19.79 -8.15
N VAL A 373 -41.14 19.93 -7.44
CA VAL A 373 -41.60 19.01 -6.39
C VAL A 373 -42.09 17.67 -6.96
N ASN A 374 -42.60 17.64 -8.20
CA ASN A 374 -43.01 16.40 -8.86
C ASN A 374 -41.84 15.63 -9.50
N GLN A 375 -40.67 16.25 -9.66
CA GLN A 375 -39.45 15.60 -10.15
C GLN A 375 -38.65 14.91 -9.03
N GLU A 376 -38.93 15.22 -7.77
CA GLU A 376 -38.26 14.60 -6.62
C GLU A 376 -38.91 13.27 -6.22
N PRO A 377 -38.14 12.19 -6.01
CA PRO A 377 -38.67 10.95 -5.46
C PRO A 377 -39.11 11.18 -4.01
N ARG A 378 -40.42 11.06 -3.75
CA ARG A 378 -40.97 11.20 -2.39
C ARG A 378 -40.78 9.92 -1.60
N PHE A 379 -40.28 10.04 -0.37
CA PHE A 379 -40.49 9.01 0.64
C PHE A 379 -41.96 9.04 1.08
N SER A 380 -42.57 7.86 1.22
CA SER A 380 -44.00 7.71 1.53
C SER A 380 -44.30 7.88 3.03
N GLU A 381 -43.28 7.77 3.88
CA GLU A 381 -43.34 7.72 5.34
C GLU A 381 -42.32 8.68 5.98
N SER A 382 -42.50 8.99 7.27
CA SER A 382 -41.53 9.75 8.08
C SER A 382 -40.21 8.98 8.21
N LEU A 383 -39.10 9.69 8.05
CA LEU A 383 -37.75 9.13 8.15
C LEU A 383 -37.26 9.20 9.60
N SER A 384 -36.93 8.05 10.19
CA SER A 384 -36.32 7.96 11.51
C SER A 384 -34.81 7.76 11.38
N ILE A 385 -34.01 8.63 11.97
CA ILE A 385 -32.53 8.60 11.89
C ILE A 385 -31.94 8.65 13.29
N GLU A 386 -31.03 7.74 13.60
CA GLU A 386 -30.26 7.75 14.85
C GLU A 386 -29.15 8.83 14.80
N VAL A 387 -29.09 9.68 15.82
CA VAL A 387 -28.11 10.75 15.98
C VAL A 387 -27.59 10.81 17.43
N ILE A 388 -26.48 11.52 17.65
CA ILE A 388 -25.87 11.61 18.98
C ILE A 388 -26.00 13.00 19.56
N ARG A 389 -26.57 13.12 20.76
CA ARG A 389 -26.57 14.36 21.55
C ARG A 389 -25.32 14.40 22.43
N ILE A 390 -24.54 15.46 22.28
CA ILE A 390 -23.35 15.78 23.08
C ILE A 390 -23.70 16.95 24.02
N PRO A 391 -23.97 16.69 25.31
CA PRO A 391 -24.27 17.75 26.25
C PRO A 391 -23.07 18.67 26.49
N CYS A 392 -23.34 19.94 26.77
CA CYS A 392 -22.31 20.93 27.08
C CYS A 392 -21.53 20.60 28.35
N SER A 393 -22.21 20.13 29.40
CA SER A 393 -21.57 19.70 30.64
C SER A 393 -20.88 18.36 30.44
N VAL A 394 -19.60 18.29 30.78
CA VAL A 394 -18.78 17.07 30.68
C VAL A 394 -19.24 15.98 31.66
N GLU A 395 -19.95 16.36 32.74
CA GLU A 395 -20.52 15.43 33.71
C GLU A 395 -21.66 14.59 33.14
N LYS A 396 -22.43 15.16 32.20
CA LYS A 396 -23.54 14.48 31.52
C LYS A 396 -23.00 13.51 30.46
N THR A 397 -23.60 12.33 30.41
CA THR A 397 -23.29 11.29 29.42
C THR A 397 -23.76 11.69 28.03
N VAL A 398 -23.06 11.19 27.02
CA VAL A 398 -23.48 11.34 25.61
C VAL A 398 -24.59 10.33 25.34
N GLU A 399 -25.64 10.75 24.64
CA GLU A 399 -26.88 9.99 24.49
C GLU A 399 -27.22 9.79 23.01
N SER A 400 -27.83 8.65 22.69
CA SER A 400 -28.43 8.39 21.38
C SER A 400 -29.85 8.98 21.34
N LEU A 401 -30.21 9.58 20.22
CA LEU A 401 -31.48 10.25 19.96
C LEU A 401 -31.97 9.84 18.56
N VAL A 402 -33.28 9.69 18.37
CA VAL A 402 -33.86 9.40 17.05
C VAL A 402 -34.59 10.63 16.53
N LEU A 403 -34.16 11.16 15.40
CA LEU A 403 -34.82 12.26 14.70
C LEU A 403 -35.90 11.71 13.77
N ASN A 404 -37.12 12.22 13.88
CA ASN A 404 -38.22 11.87 12.98
C ASN A 404 -38.49 13.03 12.02
N ILE A 405 -38.08 12.88 10.76
CA ILE A 405 -38.23 13.88 9.71
C ILE A 405 -39.44 13.52 8.85
N SER A 406 -40.43 14.41 8.79
CA SER A 406 -41.58 14.22 7.91
C SER A 406 -41.19 14.45 6.43
N ALA A 407 -41.96 13.88 5.50
CA ALA A 407 -41.65 13.97 4.06
C ALA A 407 -41.57 15.42 3.52
N ASN A 408 -42.30 16.36 4.13
CA ASN A 408 -42.27 17.79 3.78
C ASN A 408 -41.52 18.63 4.86
N GLY A 409 -40.95 17.97 5.87
CA GLY A 409 -40.30 18.62 7.00
C GLY A 409 -38.87 19.03 6.66
N TYR A 410 -38.52 20.27 6.99
CA TYR A 410 -37.13 20.70 6.86
C TYR A 410 -36.31 20.14 8.02
N TYR A 411 -35.34 19.27 7.72
CA TYR A 411 -34.61 18.51 8.75
C TYR A 411 -33.89 19.38 9.80
N VAL A 412 -33.47 20.60 9.43
CA VAL A 412 -32.82 21.52 10.36
C VAL A 412 -33.82 22.07 11.39
N ASP A 413 -35.12 22.14 11.08
CA ASP A 413 -36.16 22.49 12.06
C ASP A 413 -36.34 21.38 13.11
N VAL A 414 -36.25 20.11 12.69
CA VAL A 414 -36.30 18.96 13.62
C VAL A 414 -35.09 19.01 14.56
N ILE A 415 -33.90 19.28 14.04
CA ILE A 415 -32.69 19.48 14.85
C ILE A 415 -32.81 20.68 15.79
N ALA A 416 -33.41 21.79 15.32
CA ALA A 416 -33.65 22.99 16.12
C ALA A 416 -34.52 22.67 17.35
N GLN A 417 -35.61 21.93 17.14
CA GLN A 417 -36.52 21.49 18.21
C GLN A 417 -35.79 20.65 19.27
N GLU A 418 -34.94 19.72 18.86
CA GLU A 418 -34.16 18.86 19.77
C GLU A 418 -33.06 19.62 20.53
N LEU A 419 -32.52 20.69 19.94
CA LEU A 419 -31.61 21.63 20.61
C LEU A 419 -32.32 22.63 21.53
N GLY A 420 -33.66 22.60 21.61
CA GLY A 420 -34.45 23.49 22.45
C GLY A 420 -34.59 24.92 21.90
N VAL A 421 -34.43 25.11 20.59
CA VAL A 421 -34.65 26.40 19.92
C VAL A 421 -35.88 26.38 19.01
N THR A 422 -36.54 27.52 18.88
CA THR A 422 -37.81 27.65 18.16
C THR A 422 -37.68 27.66 16.63
N GLU A 423 -36.47 27.92 16.11
CA GLU A 423 -36.26 28.12 14.66
C GLU A 423 -34.89 27.60 14.21
N ALA A 424 -34.84 27.01 13.00
CA ALA A 424 -33.59 26.63 12.33
C ALA A 424 -32.62 27.81 12.07
N SER A 425 -33.09 29.05 12.11
CA SER A 425 -32.25 30.26 11.98
C SER A 425 -31.20 30.38 13.09
N LYS A 426 -31.46 29.77 14.26
CA LYS A 426 -30.55 29.76 15.42
C LYS A 426 -29.60 28.56 15.45
N VAL A 427 -29.71 27.63 14.49
CA VAL A 427 -28.87 26.43 14.41
C VAL A 427 -27.60 26.73 13.62
N PHE A 428 -26.46 26.47 14.24
CA PHE A 428 -25.13 26.55 13.64
C PHE A 428 -24.68 25.16 13.20
N ILE A 429 -23.89 25.10 12.12
CA ILE A 429 -23.46 23.84 11.52
C ILE A 429 -21.94 23.90 11.34
N THR A 430 -21.23 22.95 11.93
CA THR A 430 -19.79 22.83 11.77
C THR A 430 -19.41 22.34 10.37
N ARG A 431 -18.11 22.42 10.06
CA ARG A 431 -17.57 21.69 8.90
C ARG A 431 -17.71 20.17 9.10
N THR A 432 -17.62 19.43 8.01
CA THR A 432 -17.67 17.96 8.01
C THR A 432 -16.58 17.36 8.90
N ILE A 433 -16.94 16.35 9.69
CA ILE A 433 -16.08 15.60 10.60
C ILE A 433 -15.79 14.23 9.99
N GLY A 434 -14.54 13.77 10.10
CA GLY A 434 -14.12 12.47 9.58
C GLY A 434 -13.84 12.48 8.07
N LYS A 435 -14.24 11.42 7.36
CA LYS A 435 -14.01 11.30 5.91
C LYS A 435 -14.98 12.21 5.16
N ALA A 436 -14.52 12.81 4.06
CA ALA A 436 -15.36 13.70 3.24
C ALA A 436 -16.64 13.03 2.69
N SER A 437 -16.69 11.69 2.67
CA SER A 437 -17.84 10.90 2.19
C SER A 437 -18.96 10.68 3.21
N SER A 438 -18.70 10.84 4.51
CA SER A 438 -19.70 10.52 5.55
C SER A 438 -20.63 11.68 5.89
N ASP A 439 -20.36 12.90 5.40
CA ASP A 439 -21.16 14.11 5.62
C ASP A 439 -21.57 14.41 7.08
N MET A 440 -20.91 13.79 8.07
CA MET A 440 -21.12 13.99 9.50
C MET A 440 -20.80 15.43 9.92
N ARG A 441 -21.71 16.09 10.61
CA ARG A 441 -21.57 17.47 11.10
C ARG A 441 -22.13 17.60 12.52
N LEU A 442 -21.65 18.61 13.25
CA LEU A 442 -22.23 19.01 14.52
C LEU A 442 -23.18 20.19 14.30
N TYR A 443 -24.37 20.08 14.88
CA TYR A 443 -25.40 21.09 14.92
C TYR A 443 -25.51 21.60 16.35
N TYR A 444 -25.48 22.91 16.56
CA TYR A 444 -25.49 23.49 17.90
C TYR A 444 -26.19 24.84 17.91
N ASN A 445 -26.51 25.32 19.11
CA ASN A 445 -27.11 26.64 19.33
C ASN A 445 -26.11 27.57 20.03
N THR A 446 -26.12 28.86 19.67
CA THR A 446 -25.30 29.89 20.32
C THR A 446 -26.21 30.88 21.07
N PRO A 447 -25.87 31.36 22.28
CA PRO A 447 -26.71 32.28 23.05
C PRO A 447 -27.00 33.60 22.32
N GLU A 448 -28.21 34.14 22.52
CA GLU A 448 -28.70 35.37 21.86
C GLU A 448 -27.83 36.62 22.12
N CYS A 449 -27.09 36.69 23.23
CA CYS A 449 -26.20 37.81 23.55
C CYS A 449 -25.04 38.00 22.54
N LEU A 450 -24.49 36.92 21.99
CA LEU A 450 -23.38 36.99 21.01
C LEU A 450 -23.83 37.49 19.63
N LEU A 451 -25.13 37.36 19.32
CA LEU A 451 -25.70 37.70 18.02
C LEU A 451 -25.98 39.19 17.86
N MET A 452 -26.34 39.90 18.94
CA MET A 452 -26.76 41.32 18.87
C MET A 452 -25.59 42.31 19.04
N ASP A 453 -24.58 41.98 19.85
CA ASP A 453 -23.45 42.89 20.13
C ASP A 453 -22.37 42.87 19.03
N GLN A 454 -22.22 41.78 18.27
CA GLN A 454 -21.21 41.67 17.19
C GLN A 454 -21.69 42.14 15.82
N LEU A 455 -23.00 42.37 15.64
CA LEU A 455 -23.56 42.87 14.39
C LEU A 455 -23.52 44.41 14.28
N SER A 456 -23.27 45.13 15.38
CA SER A 456 -23.52 46.57 15.47
C SER A 456 -22.31 47.52 15.43
N GLU A 457 -21.03 47.13 15.63
CA GLU A 457 -19.85 48.01 15.38
C GLU A 457 -18.50 47.23 15.40
N PRO A 458 -17.35 47.78 14.92
CA PRO A 458 -16.10 47.03 14.77
C PRO A 458 -15.42 46.75 16.13
N LEU A 459 -15.18 45.46 16.39
CA LEU A 459 -14.69 44.90 17.64
C LEU A 459 -13.23 45.29 17.96
N VAL A 460 -13.06 46.20 18.91
CA VAL A 460 -11.85 46.28 19.76
C VAL A 460 -12.35 46.38 21.21
N ASN A 461 -12.15 45.32 22.00
CA ASN A 461 -12.45 45.20 23.43
C ASN A 461 -13.88 44.78 23.84
N LEU A 462 -14.21 43.49 23.70
CA LEU A 462 -15.24 42.86 24.54
C LEU A 462 -14.76 41.47 25.01
N ALA A 463 -14.05 41.45 26.13
CA ALA A 463 -13.57 40.24 26.80
C ALA A 463 -14.33 39.93 28.11
N SER A 464 -15.46 40.60 28.38
CA SER A 464 -16.06 40.63 29.73
C SER A 464 -17.57 40.32 29.81
N HIS A 465 -18.18 39.66 28.81
CA HIS A 465 -19.57 39.21 28.92
C HIS A 465 -19.72 37.74 28.55
N ASP A 466 -20.59 37.06 29.31
CA ASP A 466 -20.83 35.61 29.39
C ASP A 466 -21.00 34.96 28.00
N LYS A 467 -19.89 34.57 27.38
CA LYS A 467 -19.90 33.59 26.30
C LYS A 467 -20.52 32.34 26.91
N GLY A 468 -21.60 31.80 26.32
CA GLY A 468 -22.23 30.58 26.83
C GLY A 468 -21.21 29.47 27.08
N SER A 469 -21.57 28.46 27.87
CA SER A 469 -20.63 27.39 28.22
C SER A 469 -20.08 26.70 26.95
N LEU A 470 -18.75 26.62 26.86
CA LEU A 470 -18.05 25.93 25.77
C LEU A 470 -18.26 24.42 25.92
N ASN A 471 -18.73 23.77 24.86
CA ASN A 471 -18.82 22.33 24.78
C ASN A 471 -17.47 21.76 24.36
N VAL A 472 -16.64 21.43 25.34
CA VAL A 472 -15.26 20.98 25.10
C VAL A 472 -15.22 19.73 24.21
N ARG A 473 -16.14 18.78 24.41
CA ARG A 473 -16.20 17.52 23.63
C ARG A 473 -16.56 17.76 22.17
N ALA A 474 -17.61 18.54 21.91
CA ALA A 474 -18.03 18.88 20.55
C ALA A 474 -16.99 19.78 19.85
N SER A 475 -16.37 20.68 20.60
CA SER A 475 -15.30 21.56 20.07
C SER A 475 -14.06 20.76 19.68
N TYR A 476 -13.70 19.77 20.50
CA TYR A 476 -12.58 18.87 20.23
C TYR A 476 -12.78 18.05 18.95
N LEU A 477 -13.96 17.46 18.77
CA LEU A 477 -14.30 16.66 17.58
C LEU A 477 -14.36 17.50 16.30
N SER A 478 -14.90 18.72 16.37
CA SER A 478 -15.00 19.60 15.21
C SER A 478 -13.73 20.40 14.93
N GLY A 479 -12.84 20.61 15.89
CA GLY A 479 -11.76 21.59 15.77
C GLY A 479 -12.27 23.02 15.55
N GLN A 480 -13.45 23.34 16.08
CA GLN A 480 -14.10 24.66 16.08
C GLN A 480 -14.70 24.91 17.47
N GLU A 481 -14.87 26.18 17.87
CA GLU A 481 -15.57 26.47 19.12
C GLU A 481 -17.07 26.17 18.98
N VAL A 482 -17.56 25.21 19.75
CA VAL A 482 -18.97 24.81 19.82
C VAL A 482 -19.48 25.15 21.21
N TYR A 483 -20.61 25.85 21.26
CA TYR A 483 -21.23 26.30 22.51
C TYR A 483 -22.55 25.56 22.76
N GLY A 484 -22.91 25.39 24.03
CA GLY A 484 -24.14 24.71 24.40
C GLY A 484 -24.19 23.23 24.02
N ASP A 485 -25.38 22.65 24.02
CA ASP A 485 -25.55 21.27 23.56
C ASP A 485 -25.38 21.17 22.04
N ALA A 486 -24.87 20.04 21.58
CA ALA A 486 -24.67 19.77 20.16
C ALA A 486 -25.25 18.42 19.74
N ILE A 487 -25.71 18.32 18.50
CA ILE A 487 -26.17 17.08 17.87
C ILE A 487 -25.19 16.70 16.77
N LEU A 488 -24.63 15.51 16.83
CA LEU A 488 -23.80 14.91 15.78
C LEU A 488 -24.70 14.07 14.87
N ALA A 489 -24.79 14.46 13.60
CA ALA A 489 -25.63 13.77 12.62
C ALA A 489 -24.96 13.73 11.24
N ALA A 490 -25.24 12.68 10.46
CA ALA A 490 -24.82 12.53 9.07
C ALA A 490 -26.01 12.80 8.14
N ILE A 491 -26.49 14.04 8.08
CA ILE A 491 -27.71 14.42 7.33
C ILE A 491 -27.44 15.66 6.47
N GLY A 492 -27.77 15.59 5.18
CA GLY A 492 -27.65 16.76 4.31
C GLY A 492 -27.89 16.46 2.83
N TYR A 493 -27.83 17.50 2.01
CA TYR A 493 -27.91 17.36 0.56
C TYR A 493 -26.51 17.20 -0.03
N SER A 494 -26.38 16.34 -1.05
CA SER A 494 -25.10 16.03 -1.68
C SER A 494 -25.05 16.53 -3.13
N TRP A 495 -23.85 16.49 -3.73
CA TRP A 495 -23.67 16.81 -5.16
C TRP A 495 -24.11 15.67 -6.10
N LYS A 496 -24.42 14.48 -5.54
CA LYS A 496 -24.69 13.26 -6.32
C LYS A 496 -26.18 13.08 -6.63
N SER A 497 -27.04 13.55 -5.73
CA SER A 497 -28.49 13.35 -5.77
C SER A 497 -29.20 14.59 -5.28
N THR A 498 -30.42 14.78 -5.76
CA THR A 498 -31.36 15.78 -5.25
C THR A 498 -31.91 15.42 -3.87
N ASP A 499 -31.77 14.16 -3.47
CA ASP A 499 -32.39 13.57 -2.29
C ASP A 499 -31.59 13.87 -1.02
N LEU A 500 -32.28 13.84 0.13
CA LEU A 500 -31.67 14.01 1.44
C LEU A 500 -30.84 12.78 1.81
N PHE A 501 -29.51 12.93 1.82
CA PHE A 501 -28.59 11.92 2.31
C PHE A 501 -28.69 11.83 3.83
N HIS A 502 -28.72 10.60 4.34
CA HIS A 502 -28.72 10.30 5.77
C HIS A 502 -28.01 8.98 6.05
N GLU A 503 -27.36 8.90 7.21
CA GLU A 503 -26.75 7.69 7.76
C GLU A 503 -26.92 7.71 9.28
N ASP A 504 -27.22 6.56 9.89
CA ASP A 504 -27.36 6.44 11.34
C ASP A 504 -26.02 6.63 12.05
N VAL A 505 -26.01 7.52 13.05
CA VAL A 505 -24.83 7.77 13.88
C VAL A 505 -25.05 7.16 15.26
N SER A 506 -24.48 5.99 15.47
CA SER A 506 -24.54 5.28 16.76
C SER A 506 -23.51 5.81 17.77
N LEU A 507 -23.69 5.45 19.05
CA LEU A 507 -22.72 5.73 20.11
C LEU A 507 -21.34 5.13 19.80
N ARG A 508 -21.31 3.96 19.16
CA ARG A 508 -20.07 3.33 18.70
C ARG A 508 -19.30 4.24 17.73
N THR A 509 -20.00 4.85 16.77
CA THR A 509 -19.40 5.79 15.82
C THR A 509 -18.79 6.99 16.55
N TYR A 510 -19.49 7.55 17.55
CA TYR A 510 -18.98 8.64 18.38
C TYR A 510 -17.68 8.28 19.10
N TYR A 511 -17.63 7.14 19.81
CA TYR A 511 -16.42 6.73 20.52
C TYR A 511 -15.27 6.36 19.57
N ARG A 512 -15.56 5.79 18.39
CA ARG A 512 -14.53 5.56 17.36
C ARG A 512 -13.97 6.86 16.81
N LEU A 513 -14.77 7.93 16.69
CA LEU A 513 -14.27 9.25 16.31
C LEU A 513 -13.32 9.80 17.38
N LEU A 514 -13.63 9.64 18.66
CA LEU A 514 -12.73 10.04 19.76
C LEU A 514 -11.42 9.25 19.78
N VAL A 515 -11.49 7.92 19.65
CA VAL A 515 -10.31 7.06 19.55
C VAL A 515 -9.46 7.43 18.32
N ASN A 516 -10.07 7.87 17.21
CA ASN A 516 -9.33 8.32 16.03
C ASN A 516 -8.59 9.67 16.22
N MET A 517 -8.82 10.39 17.32
CA MET A 517 -8.10 11.63 17.64
C MET A 517 -6.71 11.38 18.24
N ILE A 518 -6.43 10.15 18.71
CA ILE A 518 -5.15 9.78 19.34
C ILE A 518 -4.36 8.85 18.40
N PRO A 519 -3.02 8.99 18.26
CA PRO A 519 -2.24 8.16 17.35
C PRO A 519 -2.32 6.65 17.61
N SER A 520 -2.30 6.20 18.88
CA SER A 520 -2.51 4.78 19.25
C SER A 520 -3.89 4.29 18.82
N GLY A 521 -4.91 5.13 18.97
CA GLY A 521 -6.27 4.83 18.54
C GLY A 521 -6.42 4.71 17.02
N VAL A 522 -5.73 5.54 16.23
CA VAL A 522 -5.67 5.37 14.76
C VAL A 522 -5.07 4.01 14.40
N TYR A 523 -4.00 3.59 15.08
CA TYR A 523 -3.40 2.27 14.88
C TYR A 523 -4.38 1.14 15.23
N LYS A 524 -4.94 1.16 16.44
CA LYS A 524 -5.96 0.23 16.95
C LYS A 524 -7.16 0.08 16.01
N LEU A 525 -7.70 1.19 15.52
CA LEU A 525 -8.80 1.21 14.55
C LEU A 525 -8.37 0.61 13.21
N SER A 526 -7.15 0.87 12.74
CA SER A 526 -6.61 0.30 11.50
C SER A 526 -6.39 -1.22 11.57
N ARG A 527 -6.20 -1.75 12.79
CA ARG A 527 -6.06 -3.18 13.08
C ARG A 527 -7.40 -3.89 13.28
N GLU A 528 -8.49 -3.13 13.37
CA GLU A 528 -9.82 -3.62 13.78
C GLU A 528 -9.77 -4.42 15.11
N ALA A 529 -8.85 -4.04 15.98
CA ALA A 529 -8.55 -4.73 17.24
C ALA A 529 -8.20 -3.67 18.30
N ILE A 530 -9.22 -3.03 18.85
CA ILE A 530 -9.06 -1.87 19.72
C ILE A 530 -8.53 -2.29 21.10
N LEU A 531 -9.01 -3.42 21.60
CA LEU A 531 -8.66 -3.93 22.92
C LEU A 531 -7.44 -4.86 22.87
N ALA A 532 -7.20 -5.56 21.76
CA ALA A 532 -6.04 -6.43 21.63
C ALA A 532 -4.76 -5.74 21.14
N ALA A 533 -4.82 -4.89 20.10
CA ALA A 533 -3.63 -4.31 19.47
C ALA A 533 -3.07 -3.12 20.28
N GLU A 534 -1.76 -2.93 20.27
CA GLU A 534 -1.10 -1.72 20.78
C GLU A 534 -0.18 -1.11 19.73
N LEU A 535 0.04 0.21 19.79
CA LEU A 535 0.96 0.87 18.85
C LEU A 535 2.38 0.38 19.12
N PRO A 536 3.04 -0.30 18.17
CA PRO A 536 4.35 -0.89 18.41
C PRO A 536 5.40 0.18 18.75
N VAL A 537 6.36 -0.15 19.63
CA VAL A 537 7.41 0.78 20.07
C VAL A 537 8.56 0.94 19.07
N ALA A 538 8.69 -0.01 18.14
CA ALA A 538 9.74 -0.06 17.13
C ALA A 538 9.19 -0.46 15.76
N PHE A 539 9.82 0.07 14.71
CA PHE A 539 9.57 -0.32 13.33
C PHE A 539 10.73 -1.22 12.88
N THR A 540 10.50 -2.52 12.75
CA THR A 540 11.52 -3.50 12.37
C THR A 540 11.72 -3.54 10.86
N THR A 541 10.76 -4.13 10.14
CA THR A 541 10.74 -4.23 8.69
C THR A 541 9.34 -4.00 8.17
N LYS A 542 9.25 -3.60 6.90
CA LYS A 542 7.96 -3.46 6.22
C LYS A 542 7.17 -4.78 6.15
N SER A 543 7.85 -5.93 6.10
CA SER A 543 7.24 -7.26 6.05
C SER A 543 6.63 -7.69 7.38
N ASN A 544 7.22 -7.29 8.51
CA ASN A 544 6.75 -7.65 9.84
C ASN A 544 5.68 -6.68 10.35
N TRP A 545 5.74 -5.40 9.96
CA TRP A 545 4.75 -4.43 10.37
C TRP A 545 3.32 -4.83 9.96
N ARG A 546 2.36 -4.61 10.86
CA ARG A 546 0.93 -4.87 10.65
C ARG A 546 0.13 -3.61 10.96
N GLY A 547 -0.97 -3.39 10.25
CA GLY A 547 -1.79 -2.18 10.36
C GLY A 547 -1.29 -1.02 9.51
N SER A 548 -1.82 0.18 9.77
CA SER A 548 -1.38 1.40 9.08
C SER A 548 0.07 1.74 9.42
N PHE A 549 0.82 2.23 8.43
CA PHE A 549 2.22 2.60 8.63
C PHE A 549 2.34 3.87 9.49
N PRO A 550 3.41 4.03 10.30
CA PRO A 550 3.60 5.19 11.16
C PRO A 550 3.47 6.55 10.44
N ARG A 551 3.99 6.65 9.22
CA ARG A 551 3.80 7.84 8.37
C ARG A 551 2.33 8.16 8.13
N ASP A 552 1.52 7.17 7.79
CA ASP A 552 0.12 7.35 7.44
C ASP A 552 -0.71 7.70 8.69
N ILE A 553 -0.34 7.14 9.84
CA ILE A 553 -0.90 7.49 11.15
C ILE A 553 -0.60 8.96 11.47
N LEU A 554 0.65 9.41 11.31
CA LEU A 554 1.04 10.80 11.54
C LEU A 554 0.28 11.75 10.59
N CYS A 555 0.19 11.42 9.30
CA CYS A 555 -0.62 12.19 8.35
C CYS A 555 -2.09 12.26 8.75
N THR A 556 -2.67 11.16 9.24
CA THR A 556 -4.07 11.09 9.69
C THR A 556 -4.28 11.96 10.93
N PHE A 557 -3.38 11.87 11.91
CA PHE A 557 -3.37 12.71 13.10
C PHE A 557 -3.35 14.19 12.72
N CYS A 558 -2.40 14.62 11.88
CA CYS A 558 -2.33 16.02 11.43
C CYS A 558 -3.63 16.48 10.75
N ARG A 559 -4.26 15.64 9.92
CA ARG A 559 -5.52 16.00 9.23
C ARG A 559 -6.69 16.15 10.20
N VAL A 560 -6.83 15.21 11.14
CA VAL A 560 -7.91 15.21 12.15
C VAL A 560 -7.80 16.43 13.07
N HIS A 561 -6.58 16.80 13.45
CA HIS A 561 -6.28 18.01 14.24
C HIS A 561 -6.15 19.29 13.39
N ARG A 562 -6.48 19.24 12.09
CA ARG A 562 -6.47 20.40 11.17
C ARG A 562 -5.12 21.12 11.03
N LEU A 563 -4.03 20.38 11.21
CA LEU A 563 -2.66 20.82 10.99
C LEU A 563 -2.27 20.70 9.50
N SER A 564 -1.14 21.29 9.13
CA SER A 564 -0.56 21.07 7.80
C SER A 564 -0.04 19.63 7.67
N GLU A 565 0.01 19.10 6.45
CA GLU A 565 0.58 17.77 6.20
C GLU A 565 2.07 17.75 6.62
N PRO A 566 2.53 16.72 7.33
CA PRO A 566 3.92 16.65 7.82
C PRO A 566 4.91 16.62 6.66
N VAL A 567 6.01 17.38 6.81
CA VAL A 567 7.09 17.46 5.82
C VAL A 567 8.20 16.48 6.21
N PHE A 568 8.53 15.57 5.29
CA PHE A 568 9.59 14.57 5.45
C PHE A 568 10.80 14.97 4.62
N GLU A 569 11.94 15.21 5.26
CA GLU A 569 13.20 15.57 4.61
C GLU A 569 14.22 14.45 4.79
N SER A 570 14.48 13.68 3.74
CA SER A 570 15.46 12.59 3.78
C SER A 570 16.84 13.05 3.28
N SER A 571 17.87 12.91 4.10
CA SER A 571 19.27 13.16 3.75
C SER A 571 20.06 11.85 3.65
N MET A 572 21.02 11.81 2.72
CA MET A 572 21.97 10.71 2.57
C MET A 572 23.29 11.14 3.19
N ASP A 573 23.73 10.46 4.25
CA ASP A 573 25.02 10.74 4.88
C ASP A 573 26.13 10.17 3.97
N LEU A 574 26.71 11.03 3.12
CA LEU A 574 27.97 10.73 2.46
C LEU A 574 29.10 10.88 3.50
N PRO A 575 29.98 9.88 3.66
CA PRO A 575 31.12 10.01 4.58
C PRO A 575 32.05 11.10 4.04
N GLY A 576 32.00 12.30 4.66
CA GLY A 576 32.95 13.38 4.37
C GLY A 576 32.39 14.80 4.24
N SER A 577 31.11 15.10 4.53
CA SER A 577 30.61 16.48 4.48
C SER A 577 29.97 16.94 5.79
N ARG A 578 30.80 17.41 6.73
CA ARG A 578 30.39 18.39 7.74
C ARG A 578 31.39 19.53 7.78
N LYS A 579 31.04 20.62 7.11
CA LYS A 579 31.28 22.01 7.53
C LYS A 579 30.69 22.94 6.47
N LYS A 580 29.57 23.58 6.79
CA LYS A 580 29.45 25.03 6.57
C LYS A 580 28.39 25.65 7.47
N LEU A 581 28.89 26.57 8.29
CA LEU A 581 28.16 27.55 9.06
C LEU A 581 27.29 28.44 8.16
N LYS A 582 26.28 29.01 8.82
CA LYS A 582 25.29 29.98 8.38
C LYS A 582 25.90 31.40 8.21
N VAL A 583 25.39 32.16 7.22
CA VAL A 583 25.36 33.65 7.09
C VAL A 583 26.74 34.29 6.72
N GLU A 584 26.95 35.23 5.78
CA GLU A 584 26.19 36.40 5.30
C GLU A 584 26.71 36.88 3.90
N SER A 585 26.00 37.85 3.31
CA SER A 585 26.19 38.54 2.02
C SER A 585 27.56 39.14 1.71
N VAL A 586 27.95 39.23 0.41
CA VAL A 586 28.47 40.43 -0.33
C VAL A 586 28.97 40.05 -1.75
N LYS A 587 28.97 41.06 -2.64
CA LYS A 587 29.07 41.12 -4.12
C LYS A 587 30.34 40.56 -4.80
N LYS A 588 30.15 40.26 -6.10
CA LYS A 588 31.03 40.33 -7.31
C LYS A 588 32.56 40.38 -7.10
N ASP A 589 33.30 39.46 -7.73
CA ASP A 589 34.11 39.77 -8.93
C ASP A 589 34.79 38.53 -9.56
N THR A 590 35.29 38.76 -10.77
CA THR A 590 35.79 37.95 -11.89
C THR A 590 37.02 37.04 -11.69
N ASN A 591 37.14 36.09 -12.66
CA ASN A 591 38.33 35.42 -13.22
C ASN A 591 38.76 34.03 -12.68
N GLY A 592 38.63 33.03 -13.58
CA GLY A 592 39.80 32.35 -14.16
C GLY A 592 40.34 31.06 -13.51
N ALA A 593 40.43 30.04 -14.36
CA ALA A 593 41.35 28.89 -14.33
C ALA A 593 40.89 27.56 -13.69
N SER A 594 40.79 26.58 -14.59
CA SER A 594 40.67 25.14 -14.44
C SER A 594 41.87 24.49 -13.75
N ILE A 595 41.63 23.51 -12.86
CA ILE A 595 42.48 22.33 -12.70
C ILE A 595 41.59 21.12 -12.37
N ALA A 596 41.63 20.11 -13.25
CA ALA A 596 40.98 18.82 -13.11
C ALA A 596 41.72 17.94 -12.10
N SER A 597 41.00 17.31 -11.17
CA SER A 597 41.53 16.22 -10.35
C SER A 597 40.65 14.96 -10.46
N THR A 598 41.25 13.99 -11.13
CA THR A 598 41.07 12.55 -11.19
C THR A 598 40.04 11.95 -10.20
N CYS A 599 38.90 11.50 -10.73
CA CYS A 599 37.92 10.71 -9.99
C CYS A 599 38.37 9.24 -9.91
N GLY A 600 38.91 8.85 -8.75
CA GLY A 600 39.08 7.44 -8.39
C GLY A 600 37.72 6.80 -8.15
N LYS A 601 37.45 5.70 -8.87
CA LYS A 601 36.26 4.87 -8.68
C LYS A 601 36.29 4.22 -7.29
N SER A 602 35.48 4.71 -6.37
CA SER A 602 35.10 3.96 -5.17
C SER A 602 33.97 2.99 -5.53
N THR A 603 34.17 1.73 -5.17
CA THR A 603 33.14 0.69 -5.08
C THR A 603 31.98 1.19 -4.23
N GLY A 604 30.75 1.06 -4.75
CA GLY A 604 29.54 1.65 -4.17
C GLY A 604 29.26 1.18 -2.74
N SER A 605 29.60 2.01 -1.77
CA SER A 605 29.05 1.98 -0.42
C SER A 605 27.66 2.63 -0.47
N VAL A 606 26.62 1.88 -0.14
CA VAL A 606 25.25 2.39 0.02
C VAL A 606 25.25 3.30 1.25
N GLY A 607 25.12 4.62 1.03
CA GLY A 607 25.07 5.58 2.14
C GLY A 607 23.80 5.41 2.98
N ASP A 608 23.92 5.63 4.28
CA ASP A 608 22.79 5.54 5.18
C ASP A 608 21.87 6.76 5.06
N PHE A 609 20.57 6.55 5.27
CA PHE A 609 19.53 7.55 5.19
C PHE A 609 19.08 7.99 6.59
N LYS A 610 18.83 9.30 6.72
CA LYS A 610 18.17 9.92 7.86
C LYS A 610 16.94 10.67 7.37
N CYS A 611 15.86 10.67 8.15
CA CYS A 611 14.64 11.41 7.83
C CYS A 611 14.28 12.40 8.94
N GLU A 612 14.37 13.69 8.65
CA GLU A 612 13.85 14.76 9.51
C GLU A 612 12.35 14.95 9.24
N ILE A 613 11.60 15.35 10.27
CA ILE A 613 10.16 15.62 10.17
C ILE A 613 9.85 16.99 10.74
N LYS A 614 9.06 17.79 10.02
CA LYS A 614 8.55 19.09 10.48
C LYS A 614 7.03 19.13 10.40
N ILE A 615 6.38 19.61 11.46
CA ILE A 615 4.93 19.77 11.55
C ILE A 615 4.60 21.24 11.76
N PHE A 616 3.66 21.74 10.95
CA PHE A 616 3.28 23.15 10.93
C PHE A 616 1.80 23.35 11.26
N SER A 617 1.49 24.48 11.87
CA SER A 617 0.12 24.95 12.07
C SER A 617 -0.56 25.26 10.73
N LYS A 618 -1.88 25.50 10.76
CA LYS A 618 -2.64 25.94 9.58
C LYS A 618 -2.13 27.28 9.03
N CYS A 619 -1.52 28.10 9.89
CA CYS A 619 -0.90 29.39 9.60
C CYS A 619 0.58 29.29 9.19
N GLN A 620 1.10 28.08 8.94
CA GLN A 620 2.50 27.81 8.56
C GLN A 620 3.53 28.13 9.65
N GLU A 621 3.12 28.14 10.92
CA GLU A 621 4.05 28.27 12.04
C GLU A 621 4.58 26.89 12.44
N LEU A 622 5.88 26.77 12.72
CA LEU A 622 6.49 25.50 13.10
C LEU A 622 6.04 25.10 14.52
N ILE A 623 5.31 23.99 14.62
CA ILE A 623 4.85 23.44 15.89
C ILE A 623 5.95 22.58 16.52
N MET A 624 6.48 21.64 15.73
CA MET A 624 7.52 20.71 16.18
C MET A 624 8.40 20.23 15.02
N GLN A 625 9.63 19.86 15.37
CA GLN A 625 10.64 19.28 14.50
C GLN A 625 11.26 18.06 15.17
N TYR A 626 11.43 16.98 14.40
CA TYR A 626 12.15 15.78 14.79
C TYR A 626 13.45 15.65 14.00
N SER A 627 14.53 15.39 14.72
CA SER A 627 15.87 15.19 14.17
C SER A 627 16.38 13.79 14.52
N PRO A 628 16.57 12.88 13.55
CA PRO A 628 16.96 11.50 13.79
C PRO A 628 18.40 11.39 14.30
N LYS A 629 18.62 10.53 15.30
CA LYS A 629 19.96 10.14 15.77
C LYS A 629 20.51 8.96 14.97
N GLU A 630 19.64 8.04 14.59
CA GLU A 630 19.95 6.78 13.90
C GLU A 630 19.89 6.92 12.38
N SER A 631 20.61 6.06 11.66
CA SER A 631 20.68 6.00 10.22
C SER A 631 20.24 4.62 9.71
N TYR A 632 19.59 4.56 8.54
CA TYR A 632 18.99 3.34 8.00
C TYR A 632 19.43 3.11 6.56
N LYS A 633 19.61 1.84 6.15
CA LYS A 633 20.01 1.50 4.77
C LYS A 633 18.96 1.84 3.71
N LYS A 634 17.68 1.87 4.11
CA LYS A 634 16.53 2.16 3.23
C LYS A 634 15.88 3.48 3.63
N GLN A 635 15.65 4.36 2.64
CA GLN A 635 14.95 5.63 2.84
C GLN A 635 13.54 5.45 3.41
N THR A 636 12.84 4.40 3.00
CA THR A 636 11.48 4.09 3.50
C THR A 636 11.49 3.81 4.99
N ASP A 637 12.48 3.06 5.46
CA ASP A 637 12.53 2.57 6.84
C ASP A 637 12.94 3.72 7.76
N ALA A 638 13.88 4.56 7.32
CA ALA A 638 14.19 5.83 8.00
C ALA A 638 12.93 6.69 8.20
N MET A 639 12.11 6.84 7.15
CA MET A 639 10.89 7.64 7.19
C MET A 639 9.85 7.07 8.15
N GLN A 640 9.62 5.74 8.13
CA GLN A 640 8.66 5.10 9.03
C GLN A 640 9.11 5.15 10.48
N HIS A 641 10.40 4.91 10.75
CA HIS A 641 10.94 4.96 12.09
C HIS A 641 10.89 6.39 12.67
N SER A 642 11.27 7.40 11.89
CA SER A 642 11.15 8.81 12.31
C SER A 642 9.70 9.17 12.63
N ALA A 643 8.75 8.75 11.79
CA ALA A 643 7.33 8.99 12.03
C ALA A 643 6.85 8.30 13.32
N LEU A 644 7.32 7.07 13.58
CA LEU A 644 7.00 6.31 14.78
C LEU A 644 7.41 7.05 16.05
N LYS A 645 8.64 7.60 16.10
CA LYS A 645 9.11 8.36 17.27
C LYS A 645 8.27 9.60 17.55
N VAL A 646 7.82 10.30 16.49
CA VAL A 646 6.93 11.46 16.63
C VAL A 646 5.56 11.04 17.19
N ILE A 647 4.94 10.00 16.64
CA ILE A 647 3.61 9.54 17.12
C ILE A 647 3.67 8.95 18.52
N SER A 648 4.75 8.25 18.90
CA SER A 648 4.94 7.74 20.26
C SER A 648 5.00 8.89 21.28
N TRP A 649 5.70 9.98 20.96
CA TRP A 649 5.74 11.16 21.83
C TRP A 649 4.39 11.86 21.95
N LEU A 650 3.67 12.00 20.82
CA LEU A 650 2.30 12.55 20.81
C LEU A 650 1.33 11.70 21.64
N ASN A 651 1.45 10.37 21.61
CA ASN A 651 0.66 9.49 22.49
C ASN A 651 0.94 9.75 23.97
N ILE A 652 2.22 9.84 24.36
CA ILE A 652 2.60 10.13 25.76
C ILE A 652 1.97 11.44 26.24
N PHE A 653 1.97 12.47 25.40
CA PHE A 653 1.34 13.76 25.70
C PHE A 653 -0.17 13.64 25.92
N LEU A 654 -0.86 12.83 25.12
CA LEU A 654 -2.32 12.67 25.19
C LEU A 654 -2.77 11.74 26.33
N GLU A 655 -2.00 10.67 26.61
CA GLU A 655 -2.30 9.71 27.68
C GLU A 655 -2.04 10.26 29.09
N LYS A 656 -1.07 11.19 29.23
CA LYS A 656 -0.66 11.78 30.52
C LYS A 656 -0.87 13.28 30.53
N PRO A 657 -2.14 13.76 30.58
CA PRO A 657 -2.43 15.18 30.41
C PRO A 657 -2.02 16.06 31.61
N ASP A 658 -1.70 15.47 32.77
CA ASP A 658 -1.20 16.17 33.97
C ASP A 658 0.34 16.20 34.07
N MET A 659 1.04 15.80 33.00
CA MET A 659 2.50 15.86 32.97
C MET A 659 3.00 17.32 33.02
N SER A 660 4.00 17.59 33.86
CA SER A 660 4.62 18.92 33.93
C SER A 660 5.37 19.26 32.64
N LEU A 661 5.50 20.56 32.36
CA LEU A 661 6.20 21.06 31.17
C LEU A 661 7.66 20.54 31.10
N GLU A 662 8.34 20.50 32.24
CA GLU A 662 9.72 20.01 32.35
C GLU A 662 9.85 18.53 31.96
N MET A 663 8.90 17.69 32.40
CA MET A 663 8.88 16.27 32.07
C MET A 663 8.55 16.04 30.58
N LEU A 664 7.66 16.84 30.01
CA LEU A 664 7.36 16.81 28.57
C LEU A 664 8.59 17.21 27.74
N SER A 665 9.28 18.31 28.11
CA SER A 665 10.51 18.73 27.45
C SER A 665 11.61 17.67 27.55
N SER A 666 11.82 17.09 28.73
CA SER A 666 12.79 16.00 28.92
C SER A 666 12.49 14.77 28.05
N SER A 667 11.21 14.40 27.92
CA SER A 667 10.80 13.28 27.06
C SER A 667 11.03 13.57 25.57
N ALA A 668 10.79 14.81 25.14
CA ALA A 668 11.01 15.25 23.76
C ALA A 668 12.51 15.22 23.41
N GLU A 669 13.37 15.74 24.30
CA GLU A 669 14.83 15.77 24.10
C GLU A 669 15.44 14.37 23.99
N LYS A 670 14.98 13.42 24.82
CA LYS A 670 15.40 12.01 24.74
C LYS A 670 15.17 11.44 23.33
N LEU A 671 14.01 11.77 22.74
CA LEU A 671 13.61 11.33 21.41
C LEU A 671 14.17 12.19 20.26
N GLY A 672 14.81 13.33 20.52
CA GLY A 672 15.31 14.23 19.48
C GLY A 672 14.22 15.14 18.87
N ILE A 673 13.17 15.42 19.64
CA ILE A 673 12.05 16.29 19.26
C ILE A 673 12.27 17.68 19.88
N GLN A 674 12.08 18.71 19.07
CA GLN A 674 12.01 20.11 19.48
C GLN A 674 10.63 20.65 19.15
N PHE A 675 9.99 21.39 20.06
CA PHE A 675 8.67 21.97 19.84
C PHE A 675 8.56 23.37 20.45
N SER A 676 7.69 24.20 19.87
CA SER A 676 7.41 25.54 20.40
C SER A 676 6.32 25.45 21.47
N HIS A 677 6.62 25.78 22.72
CA HIS A 677 5.67 25.65 23.84
C HIS A 677 4.35 26.40 23.58
N ASP A 678 4.41 27.70 23.32
CA ASP A 678 3.21 28.54 23.20
C ASP A 678 2.30 28.08 22.06
N ILE A 679 2.89 27.73 20.91
CA ILE A 679 2.14 27.30 19.72
C ILE A 679 1.59 25.89 19.92
N PHE A 680 2.39 24.97 20.47
CA PHE A 680 1.96 23.59 20.69
C PHE A 680 0.79 23.52 21.67
N PHE A 681 0.88 24.18 22.83
CA PHE A 681 -0.23 24.16 23.78
C PHE A 681 -1.46 24.87 23.22
N LYS A 682 -1.30 25.99 22.49
CA LYS A 682 -2.42 26.69 21.84
C LYS A 682 -3.18 25.78 20.87
N GLU A 683 -2.50 24.99 20.06
CA GLU A 683 -3.14 24.08 19.08
C GLU A 683 -3.79 22.87 19.76
N PHE A 684 -3.26 22.41 20.90
CA PHE A 684 -3.73 21.19 21.59
C PHE A 684 -4.47 21.43 22.92
N VAL A 685 -4.88 22.66 23.27
CA VAL A 685 -5.58 23.00 24.53
C VAL A 685 -6.77 22.06 24.80
N LEU A 686 -7.63 21.86 23.80
CA LEU A 686 -8.84 21.06 23.94
C LEU A 686 -8.54 19.58 24.20
N CYS A 687 -7.40 19.06 23.72
CA CYS A 687 -7.00 17.67 23.98
C CYS A 687 -6.87 17.43 25.48
N GLN A 688 -6.18 18.33 26.18
CA GLN A 688 -5.95 18.17 27.62
C GLN A 688 -7.27 18.21 28.39
N SER A 689 -8.18 19.11 28.04
CA SER A 689 -9.46 19.23 28.74
C SER A 689 -10.36 18.00 28.60
N VAL A 690 -10.38 17.34 27.43
CA VAL A 690 -11.14 16.10 27.22
C VAL A 690 -10.49 14.92 27.95
N HIS A 691 -9.18 14.73 27.77
CA HIS A 691 -8.45 13.58 28.32
C HIS A 691 -8.27 13.66 29.85
N LYS A 692 -8.17 14.86 30.44
CA LYS A 692 -8.16 15.03 31.92
C LYS A 692 -9.45 14.53 32.56
N PHE A 693 -10.60 14.83 31.96
CA PHE A 693 -11.90 14.43 32.49
C PHE A 693 -12.15 12.92 32.40
N GLY A 694 -11.63 12.27 31.35
CA GLY A 694 -11.61 10.81 31.24
C GLY A 694 -10.85 10.15 32.39
N SER A 695 -9.69 10.70 32.77
CA SER A 695 -8.89 10.23 33.91
C SER A 695 -9.50 10.53 35.29
N THR A 696 -10.30 11.60 35.44
CA THR A 696 -10.91 11.94 36.75
C THR A 696 -12.03 10.99 37.18
N ARG A 697 -12.77 10.39 36.22
CA ARG A 697 -13.73 9.30 36.55
C ARG A 697 -13.04 8.07 37.11
N LEU A 698 -11.81 7.78 36.68
CA LEU A 698 -10.98 6.70 37.22
C LEU A 698 -10.60 6.93 38.70
N GLN A 699 -10.44 8.19 39.12
CA GLN A 699 -10.07 8.53 40.51
C GLN A 699 -11.25 8.49 41.50
N SER A 700 -12.50 8.44 41.03
CA SER A 700 -13.68 8.30 41.90
C SER A 700 -13.84 6.88 42.48
N SER A 701 -13.10 5.89 41.96
CA SER A 701 -12.71 4.71 42.72
C SER A 701 -11.38 5.00 43.42
N LYS A 702 -11.47 5.41 44.69
CA LYS A 702 -10.38 5.73 45.63
C LYS A 702 -8.97 5.25 45.24
N THR A 703 -8.09 6.23 45.00
CA THR A 703 -6.66 6.34 45.39
C THR A 703 -5.91 5.05 45.72
N ILE A 704 -4.94 4.69 44.87
CA ILE A 704 -3.71 4.00 45.31
C ILE A 704 -2.52 4.86 44.86
N ASP A 705 -1.66 5.15 45.83
CA ASP A 705 -0.49 6.03 45.76
C ASP A 705 0.54 5.58 44.71
N TYR A 706 0.97 6.52 43.86
CA TYR A 706 2.17 6.36 43.02
C TYR A 706 3.41 6.77 43.82
N SER A 707 3.83 5.92 44.76
CA SER A 707 5.06 6.15 45.53
C SER A 707 5.78 4.84 45.90
N CYS A 708 5.98 3.93 44.95
CA CYS A 708 7.00 2.88 45.09
C CYS A 708 7.61 2.52 43.73
N ILE A 709 8.63 3.28 43.32
CA ILE A 709 9.78 2.69 42.66
C ILE A 709 10.61 2.07 43.80
N ASP A 710 11.09 0.84 43.59
CA ASP A 710 11.89 0.00 44.51
C ASP A 710 11.12 -0.83 45.56
N GLN A 711 10.60 -1.99 45.13
CA GLN A 711 10.92 -3.31 45.73
C GLN A 711 10.05 -4.43 45.09
N PRO A 712 10.63 -5.59 44.73
CA PRO A 712 9.85 -6.75 44.31
C PRO A 712 9.35 -7.50 45.56
N ASN A 713 8.10 -7.98 45.48
CA ASN A 713 7.36 -8.75 46.49
C ASN A 713 6.47 -7.92 47.43
N ASN A 714 5.19 -7.80 47.07
CA ASN A 714 4.13 -8.22 47.98
C ASN A 714 2.85 -8.58 47.24
N HIS A 715 2.22 -9.63 47.76
CA HIS A 715 1.16 -10.45 47.19
C HIS A 715 -0.19 -9.73 47.10
N LEU A 716 -0.74 -9.65 45.88
CA LEU A 716 -2.17 -9.77 45.60
C LEU A 716 -2.33 -11.04 44.74
N ASP A 717 -2.95 -12.04 45.36
CA ASP A 717 -3.30 -13.38 44.91
C ASP A 717 -3.14 -13.74 43.41
N ASP A 718 -2.11 -14.55 43.15
CA ASP A 718 -2.08 -15.76 42.33
C ASP A 718 -2.80 -15.81 40.95
N ASN A 719 -2.07 -15.37 39.92
CA ASN A 719 -1.62 -16.20 38.78
C ASN A 719 -2.47 -17.42 38.35
N ARG A 720 -3.66 -17.20 37.77
CA ARG A 720 -4.30 -18.23 36.92
C ARG A 720 -4.52 -17.74 35.49
N SER A 721 -3.44 -17.56 34.72
CA SER A 721 -3.52 -17.81 33.29
C SER A 721 -3.54 -19.33 33.10
N SER A 722 -4.72 -19.92 32.92
CA SER A 722 -4.84 -21.35 32.63
C SER A 722 -4.51 -21.58 31.16
N ILE A 723 -3.33 -22.12 30.88
CA ILE A 723 -2.96 -22.59 29.55
C ILE A 723 -3.44 -24.05 29.44
N CYS A 724 -4.18 -24.35 28.39
CA CYS A 724 -4.72 -25.67 28.10
C CYS A 724 -4.32 -26.11 26.68
N GLY A 725 -4.16 -27.42 26.49
CA GLY A 725 -3.75 -28.01 25.21
C GLY A 725 -2.36 -28.66 25.26
N GLU A 726 -2.11 -29.58 24.32
CA GLU A 726 -0.83 -30.27 24.19
C GLU A 726 0.28 -29.30 23.75
N ASN A 727 1.47 -29.45 24.33
CA ASN A 727 2.62 -28.62 24.00
C ASN A 727 3.27 -29.14 22.71
N SER A 728 3.16 -28.37 21.62
CA SER A 728 3.74 -28.73 20.32
C SER A 728 5.26 -28.48 20.25
N GLY A 729 5.85 -27.79 21.23
CA GLY A 729 7.26 -27.42 21.23
C GLY A 729 7.61 -26.16 20.43
N VAL A 730 6.69 -25.67 19.58
CA VAL A 730 6.88 -24.46 18.77
C VAL A 730 6.39 -23.24 19.55
N THR A 731 7.31 -22.46 20.12
CA THR A 731 7.03 -21.24 20.89
C THR A 731 7.48 -19.98 20.14
N PRO A 732 6.77 -18.85 20.28
CA PRO A 732 7.17 -17.61 19.63
C PRO A 732 8.46 -17.01 20.21
N SER A 733 9.32 -16.47 19.33
CA SER A 733 10.55 -15.75 19.67
C SER A 733 10.47 -14.28 19.24
N ASN A 734 11.34 -13.42 19.79
CA ASN A 734 11.35 -12.00 19.41
C ASN A 734 11.64 -11.83 17.90
N GLY A 735 10.86 -10.99 17.23
CA GLY A 735 10.91 -10.78 15.78
C GLY A 735 10.05 -11.75 14.97
N SER A 736 9.55 -12.84 15.58
CA SER A 736 8.58 -13.74 14.95
C SER A 736 7.20 -13.09 14.85
N LEU A 737 6.41 -13.56 13.89
CA LEU A 737 5.00 -13.20 13.73
C LEU A 737 4.14 -14.30 14.35
N ALA A 738 3.44 -13.97 15.44
CA ALA A 738 2.45 -14.85 16.05
C ALA A 738 1.08 -14.59 15.43
N CYS A 739 0.38 -15.65 15.03
CA CYS A 739 -1.01 -15.61 14.60
C CYS A 739 -1.89 -16.25 15.68
N VAL A 740 -2.85 -15.49 16.20
CA VAL A 740 -3.75 -15.94 17.27
C VAL A 740 -5.21 -15.76 16.90
N SER A 741 -6.06 -16.63 17.43
CA SER A 741 -7.49 -16.39 17.55
C SER A 741 -7.76 -15.89 18.96
N TYR A 742 -8.58 -14.84 19.12
CA TYR A 742 -8.97 -14.36 20.44
C TYR A 742 -10.44 -13.92 20.51
N SER A 743 -10.99 -13.94 21.72
CA SER A 743 -12.28 -13.35 22.08
C SER A 743 -12.17 -12.65 23.42
N ILE A 744 -12.77 -11.46 23.49
CA ILE A 744 -12.75 -10.55 24.63
C ILE A 744 -14.20 -10.30 25.04
N SER A 745 -14.50 -10.58 26.31
CA SER A 745 -15.83 -10.37 26.87
C SER A 745 -15.78 -9.51 28.12
N LEU A 746 -16.77 -8.64 28.29
CA LEU A 746 -17.00 -7.90 29.52
C LEU A 746 -17.81 -8.75 30.49
N VAL A 747 -17.30 -8.95 31.70
CA VAL A 747 -17.91 -9.80 32.73
C VAL A 747 -18.15 -8.98 33.99
N THR A 748 -19.35 -9.10 34.58
CA THR A 748 -19.68 -8.44 35.86
C THR A 748 -19.13 -9.23 37.05
N GLU A 749 -18.74 -8.54 38.12
CA GLU A 749 -18.30 -9.16 39.38
C GLU A 749 -19.37 -10.17 39.90
N GLY A 750 -18.98 -11.45 40.04
CA GLY A 750 -19.88 -12.57 40.35
C GLY A 750 -20.32 -13.44 39.15
N GLU A 751 -19.82 -13.19 37.94
CA GLU A 751 -20.02 -14.00 36.70
C GLU A 751 -21.47 -14.20 36.22
N PHE A 752 -22.42 -13.37 36.68
CA PHE A 752 -23.83 -13.51 36.30
C PHE A 752 -24.16 -13.09 34.86
N LEU A 753 -23.35 -12.21 34.25
CA LEU A 753 -23.59 -11.65 32.92
C LEU A 753 -22.27 -11.46 32.17
N LYS A 754 -22.22 -11.98 30.94
CA LYS A 754 -21.06 -11.95 30.04
C LYS A 754 -21.49 -11.36 28.70
N GLU A 755 -20.96 -10.20 28.37
CA GLU A 755 -21.20 -9.51 27.10
C GLU A 755 -19.97 -9.65 26.20
N HIS A 756 -20.18 -10.02 24.94
CA HIS A 756 -19.09 -10.14 23.98
C HIS A 756 -18.73 -8.78 23.39
N ILE A 757 -17.45 -8.37 23.44
CA ILE A 757 -17.01 -7.04 23.02
C ILE A 757 -16.22 -7.08 21.71
N GLU A 758 -15.18 -7.92 21.62
CA GLU A 758 -14.25 -7.97 20.48
C GLU A 758 -13.76 -9.40 20.29
N SER A 759 -13.67 -9.87 19.04
CA SER A 759 -13.08 -11.16 18.71
C SER A 759 -12.44 -11.12 17.34
N ASN A 760 -11.40 -11.92 17.15
CA ASN A 760 -10.78 -12.13 15.85
C ASN A 760 -10.37 -13.61 15.70
N GLU A 761 -10.67 -14.18 14.53
CA GLU A 761 -10.31 -15.57 14.23
C GLU A 761 -8.83 -15.69 13.84
N GLU A 762 -8.28 -14.71 13.13
CA GLU A 762 -6.88 -14.69 12.68
C GLU A 762 -6.28 -13.31 12.87
N PHE A 763 -5.50 -13.15 13.93
CA PHE A 763 -4.84 -11.90 14.28
C PHE A 763 -3.33 -12.09 14.37
N GLU A 764 -2.60 -11.53 13.40
CA GLU A 764 -1.15 -11.59 13.32
C GLU A 764 -0.47 -10.38 13.96
N PHE A 765 0.56 -10.58 14.77
CA PHE A 765 1.36 -9.48 15.29
C PHE A 765 2.81 -9.93 15.53
N GLU A 766 3.72 -8.96 15.57
CA GLU A 766 5.13 -9.21 15.81
C GLU A 766 5.41 -9.29 17.32
N ILE A 767 6.16 -10.32 17.71
CA ILE A 767 6.58 -10.55 19.10
C ILE A 767 7.84 -9.72 19.38
N GLY A 768 7.89 -9.07 20.53
CA GLY A 768 8.99 -8.22 21.00
C GLY A 768 8.88 -6.76 20.58
N SER A 769 7.85 -6.37 19.82
CA SER A 769 7.62 -4.97 19.41
C SER A 769 6.48 -4.27 20.16
N GLU A 770 5.89 -4.92 21.17
CA GLU A 770 4.72 -4.43 21.92
C GLU A 770 3.52 -4.12 20.99
N ALA A 771 3.32 -4.94 19.97
CA ALA A 771 2.25 -4.78 18.99
C ALA A 771 0.86 -5.16 19.52
N VAL A 772 0.80 -5.72 20.73
CA VAL A 772 -0.42 -6.05 21.48
C VAL A 772 -0.27 -5.65 22.93
N ILE A 773 -1.37 -5.65 23.68
CA ILE A 773 -1.35 -5.39 25.13
C ILE A 773 -0.34 -6.32 25.83
N SER A 774 0.45 -5.77 26.75
CA SER A 774 1.63 -6.45 27.31
C SER A 774 1.30 -7.80 27.98
N ARG A 775 0.11 -7.91 28.61
CA ARG A 775 -0.33 -9.17 29.24
C ARG A 775 -0.67 -10.25 28.21
N LEU A 776 -1.23 -9.88 27.06
CA LEU A 776 -1.52 -10.81 25.97
C LEU A 776 -0.22 -11.38 25.38
N GLU A 777 0.76 -10.51 25.12
CA GLU A 777 2.08 -10.93 24.64
C GLU A 777 2.82 -11.84 25.62
N ALA A 778 2.78 -11.50 26.93
CA ALA A 778 3.39 -12.30 27.99
C ALA A 778 2.75 -13.70 28.14
N VAL A 779 1.46 -13.84 27.83
CA VAL A 779 0.78 -15.14 27.81
C VAL A 779 1.17 -15.92 26.55
N ILE A 780 1.15 -15.30 25.37
CA ILE A 780 1.43 -15.95 24.08
C ILE A 780 2.88 -16.45 24.00
N THR A 781 3.84 -15.69 24.53
CA THR A 781 5.27 -16.09 24.62
C THR A 781 5.49 -17.34 25.48
N ARG A 782 4.53 -17.73 26.32
CA ARG A 782 4.57 -18.96 27.14
C ARG A 782 3.73 -20.09 26.55
N MET A 783 3.05 -19.85 25.44
CA MET A 783 2.22 -20.82 24.74
C MET A 783 3.00 -21.46 23.58
N SER A 784 2.57 -22.66 23.22
CA SER A 784 2.96 -23.33 21.98
C SER A 784 1.79 -23.38 21.00
N VAL A 785 2.09 -23.56 19.71
CA VAL A 785 1.06 -23.63 18.66
C VAL A 785 0.04 -24.73 18.98
N GLY A 786 -1.25 -24.36 18.96
CA GLY A 786 -2.39 -25.22 19.29
C GLY A 786 -2.92 -25.05 20.73
N GLN A 787 -2.18 -24.38 21.62
CA GLN A 787 -2.64 -24.13 22.98
C GLN A 787 -3.61 -22.95 23.06
N SER A 788 -4.47 -22.98 24.06
CA SER A 788 -5.39 -21.89 24.42
C SER A 788 -5.11 -21.40 25.84
N ALA A 789 -5.29 -20.11 26.07
CA ALA A 789 -5.14 -19.47 27.38
C ALA A 789 -6.33 -18.59 27.71
N PHE A 790 -6.67 -18.55 28.99
CA PHE A 790 -7.74 -17.71 29.54
C PHE A 790 -7.17 -16.84 30.64
N PHE A 791 -7.44 -15.54 30.60
CA PHE A 791 -7.02 -14.60 31.64
C PHE A 791 -7.96 -13.40 31.74
N LYS A 792 -7.95 -12.74 32.89
CA LYS A 792 -8.78 -11.57 33.18
C LYS A 792 -7.92 -10.32 33.33
N MET A 793 -8.47 -9.17 32.97
CA MET A 793 -7.82 -7.87 33.02
C MET A 793 -8.74 -6.79 33.59
N GLU A 794 -8.12 -5.77 34.18
CA GLU A 794 -8.80 -4.53 34.51
C GLU A 794 -9.25 -3.79 33.25
N LEU A 795 -10.22 -2.89 33.43
CA LEU A 795 -10.83 -2.16 32.33
C LEU A 795 -9.86 -1.10 31.80
N PRO A 796 -9.59 -1.05 30.48
CA PRO A 796 -8.95 0.10 29.86
C PRO A 796 -9.88 1.33 29.92
N PRO A 797 -9.42 2.52 29.50
CA PRO A 797 -10.28 3.69 29.39
C PRO A 797 -11.59 3.36 28.66
N GLN A 798 -12.71 3.80 29.24
CA GLN A 798 -14.06 3.43 28.82
C GLN A 798 -14.32 3.69 27.32
N GLU A 799 -13.69 4.71 26.75
CA GLU A 799 -13.80 5.07 25.33
C GLU A 799 -13.36 3.94 24.40
N PHE A 800 -12.32 3.17 24.75
CA PHE A 800 -11.87 2.03 23.94
C PHE A 800 -12.88 0.88 23.98
N ILE A 801 -13.47 0.61 25.15
CA ILE A 801 -14.48 -0.44 25.32
C ILE A 801 -15.73 -0.10 24.50
N LEU A 802 -16.21 1.14 24.61
CA LEU A 802 -17.40 1.59 23.89
C LEU A 802 -17.17 1.72 22.37
N ALA A 803 -15.95 2.00 21.93
CA ALA A 803 -15.57 1.98 20.52
C ALA A 803 -15.48 0.56 19.94
N ALA A 804 -15.12 -0.43 20.76
CA ALA A 804 -15.03 -1.83 20.38
C ALA A 804 -16.41 -2.51 20.35
N ALA A 805 -17.23 -2.28 21.38
CA ALA A 805 -18.52 -2.91 21.61
C ALA A 805 -19.47 -2.84 20.40
N GLY A 806 -20.23 -3.93 20.19
CA GLY A 806 -21.29 -3.98 19.19
C GLY A 806 -22.47 -3.07 19.53
N ASP A 807 -22.91 -3.11 20.80
CA ASP A 807 -23.97 -2.25 21.36
C ASP A 807 -23.40 -1.39 22.51
N SER A 808 -22.84 -0.24 22.14
CA SER A 808 -22.25 0.67 23.12
C SER A 808 -23.24 1.21 24.15
N ALA A 809 -24.55 1.24 23.85
CA ALA A 809 -25.57 1.70 24.79
C ALA A 809 -25.77 0.69 25.93
N ALA A 810 -25.91 -0.60 25.57
CA ALA A 810 -26.00 -1.69 26.54
C ALA A 810 -24.72 -1.79 27.38
N THR A 811 -23.55 -1.75 26.74
CA THR A 811 -22.26 -1.80 27.45
C THR A 811 -22.08 -0.61 28.41
N LEU A 812 -22.49 0.60 28.00
CA LEU A 812 -22.42 1.80 28.86
C LEU A 812 -23.30 1.66 30.12
N SER A 813 -24.50 1.09 29.96
CA SER A 813 -25.40 0.78 31.09
C SER A 813 -24.78 -0.24 32.05
N LEU A 814 -24.13 -1.27 31.52
CA LEU A 814 -23.43 -2.29 32.33
C LEU A 814 -22.26 -1.68 33.10
N LEU A 815 -21.41 -0.90 32.44
CA LEU A 815 -20.27 -0.21 33.06
C LEU A 815 -20.68 0.77 34.16
N SER A 816 -21.86 1.40 34.02
CA SER A 816 -22.36 2.36 35.02
C SER A 816 -23.07 1.69 36.20
N SER A 817 -23.55 0.46 36.05
CA SER A 817 -24.36 -0.23 37.07
C SER A 817 -23.55 -1.18 37.96
N ARG A 818 -22.46 -1.76 37.47
CA ARG A 818 -21.68 -2.80 38.18
C ARG A 818 -20.19 -2.68 37.94
N ARG A 819 -19.39 -3.23 38.85
CA ARG A 819 -17.96 -3.47 38.61
C ARG A 819 -17.81 -4.57 37.56
N CYS A 820 -17.04 -4.26 36.52
CA CYS A 820 -16.81 -5.15 35.40
C CYS A 820 -15.31 -5.40 35.22
N ILE A 821 -14.97 -6.51 34.59
CA ILE A 821 -13.62 -6.90 34.19
C ILE A 821 -13.64 -7.42 32.76
N LEU A 822 -12.51 -7.38 32.06
CA LEU A 822 -12.39 -8.01 30.74
C LEU A 822 -11.84 -9.43 30.88
N GLU A 823 -12.47 -10.38 30.20
CA GLU A 823 -12.02 -11.76 30.08
C GLU A 823 -11.51 -12.00 28.66
N TYR A 824 -10.28 -12.50 28.55
CA TYR A 824 -9.61 -12.85 27.31
C TYR A 824 -9.54 -14.37 27.18
N ALA A 825 -9.98 -14.87 26.04
CA ALA A 825 -9.80 -16.24 25.59
C ALA A 825 -8.96 -16.20 24.31
N VAL A 826 -7.78 -16.83 24.30
CA VAL A 826 -6.81 -16.72 23.20
C VAL A 826 -6.30 -18.10 22.83
N THR A 827 -6.10 -18.35 21.54
CA THR A 827 -5.51 -19.60 21.01
C THR A 827 -4.40 -19.25 20.06
N LEU A 828 -3.21 -19.83 20.26
CA LEU A 828 -2.07 -19.64 19.37
C LEU A 828 -2.20 -20.58 18.17
N LEU A 829 -2.40 -20.02 16.97
CA LEU A 829 -2.67 -20.78 15.75
C LEU A 829 -1.40 -21.12 14.96
N GLN A 830 -0.47 -20.17 14.89
CA GLN A 830 0.76 -20.30 14.13
C GLN A 830 1.82 -19.32 14.65
N VAL A 831 3.09 -19.68 14.50
CA VAL A 831 4.24 -18.78 14.64
C VAL A 831 5.02 -18.84 13.33
N THR A 832 5.34 -17.67 12.77
CA THR A 832 6.21 -17.54 11.59
C THR A 832 7.50 -16.86 12.01
N GLU A 833 8.63 -17.47 11.71
CA GLU A 833 9.93 -16.92 12.06
C GLU A 833 10.22 -15.58 11.38
N PRO A 834 11.05 -14.72 12.00
CA PRO A 834 11.49 -13.48 11.38
C PRO A 834 12.13 -13.77 10.02
N LEU A 835 11.66 -13.09 8.98
CA LEU A 835 12.34 -13.10 7.69
C LEU A 835 13.67 -12.35 7.84
N GLU A 836 14.77 -13.08 8.00
CA GLU A 836 16.09 -12.48 7.96
C GLU A 836 16.37 -11.94 6.55
N GLU A 837 16.76 -10.66 6.46
CA GLU A 837 17.35 -10.15 5.22
C GLU A 837 18.64 -10.93 4.98
N ARG A 838 18.62 -11.86 4.01
CA ARG A 838 19.79 -12.65 3.61
C ARG A 838 20.89 -11.69 3.15
N MET A 839 21.76 -11.30 4.07
CA MET A 839 22.96 -10.53 3.78
C MET A 839 23.98 -11.51 3.21
N GLU A 840 24.35 -11.34 1.94
CA GLU A 840 25.47 -12.09 1.34
C GLU A 840 26.77 -11.69 2.04
N GLN A 841 27.19 -12.47 3.04
CA GLN A 841 28.48 -12.29 3.67
C GLN A 841 29.57 -12.92 2.81
N ALA A 842 30.62 -12.15 2.50
CA ALA A 842 31.76 -12.65 1.75
C ALA A 842 32.61 -13.58 2.64
N LEU A 843 32.37 -14.90 2.54
CA LEU A 843 33.10 -15.93 3.28
C LEU A 843 34.54 -16.14 2.79
N PHE A 844 34.83 -15.77 1.54
CA PHE A 844 36.15 -15.94 0.92
C PHE A 844 36.75 -14.58 0.52
N SER A 845 38.05 -14.41 0.77
CA SER A 845 38.82 -13.25 0.32
C SER A 845 40.08 -13.72 -0.42
N PRO A 846 40.20 -13.49 -1.74
CA PRO A 846 39.19 -12.89 -2.64
C PRO A 846 37.95 -13.78 -2.80
N SER A 847 36.85 -13.25 -3.35
CA SER A 847 35.60 -14.00 -3.56
C SER A 847 35.82 -15.27 -4.39
N LEU A 848 35.02 -16.31 -4.14
CA LEU A 848 35.18 -17.61 -4.80
C LEU A 848 35.08 -17.50 -6.33
N SER A 849 34.16 -16.68 -6.84
CA SER A 849 34.04 -16.36 -8.26
C SER A 849 35.33 -15.78 -8.86
N LYS A 850 36.01 -14.90 -8.13
CA LYS A 850 37.29 -14.31 -8.56
C LYS A 850 38.43 -15.34 -8.50
N GLN A 851 38.44 -16.21 -7.48
CA GLN A 851 39.42 -17.29 -7.40
C GLN A 851 39.31 -18.26 -8.59
N ARG A 852 38.08 -18.63 -9.01
CA ARG A 852 37.87 -19.48 -10.20
C ARG A 852 38.39 -18.85 -11.48
N VAL A 853 38.09 -17.55 -11.66
CA VAL A 853 38.60 -16.80 -12.82
C VAL A 853 40.13 -16.78 -12.81
N GLU A 854 40.76 -16.50 -11.67
CA GLU A 854 42.23 -16.47 -11.58
C GLU A 854 42.85 -17.85 -11.84
N PHE A 855 42.23 -18.93 -11.33
CA PHE A 855 42.64 -20.30 -11.61
C PHE A 855 42.62 -20.60 -13.13
N ALA A 856 41.53 -20.25 -13.80
CA ALA A 856 41.41 -20.44 -15.25
C ALA A 856 42.42 -19.58 -16.04
N VAL A 857 42.59 -18.30 -15.66
CA VAL A 857 43.56 -17.39 -16.29
C VAL A 857 44.98 -17.94 -16.20
N GLN A 858 45.38 -18.49 -15.06
CA GLN A 858 46.72 -19.05 -14.88
C GLN A 858 46.97 -20.22 -15.85
N HIS A 859 46.05 -21.18 -15.91
CA HIS A 859 46.15 -22.33 -16.82
C HIS A 859 46.13 -21.93 -18.30
N ILE A 860 45.32 -20.92 -18.65
CA ILE A 860 45.27 -20.36 -20.00
C ILE A 860 46.64 -19.79 -20.39
N ARG A 861 47.29 -19.04 -19.50
CA ARG A 861 48.60 -18.43 -19.76
C ARG A 861 49.72 -19.45 -19.89
N GLU A 862 49.72 -20.51 -19.08
CA GLU A 862 50.72 -21.58 -19.12
C GLU A 862 50.66 -22.40 -20.42
N SER A 863 49.49 -22.50 -21.04
CA SER A 863 49.27 -23.34 -22.22
C SER A 863 49.76 -22.77 -23.56
N CYS A 864 50.13 -21.48 -23.61
CA CYS A 864 50.53 -20.76 -24.84
C CYS A 864 49.55 -20.95 -26.03
N ALA A 865 48.25 -21.04 -25.77
CA ALA A 865 47.20 -21.21 -26.79
C ALA A 865 46.99 -19.96 -27.66
N ALA A 866 46.46 -20.14 -28.87
CA ALA A 866 46.09 -19.06 -29.79
C ALA A 866 44.58 -18.77 -29.78
N SER A 867 43.75 -19.73 -29.39
CA SER A 867 42.29 -19.58 -29.41
C SER A 867 41.60 -20.09 -28.14
N LEU A 868 40.62 -19.32 -27.64
CA LEU A 868 39.84 -19.63 -26.43
C LEU A 868 38.33 -19.49 -26.70
N VAL A 869 37.54 -20.47 -26.28
CA VAL A 869 36.09 -20.39 -26.20
C VAL A 869 35.62 -20.52 -24.75
N ASP A 870 34.77 -19.60 -24.32
CA ASP A 870 34.15 -19.61 -22.99
C ASP A 870 32.68 -19.99 -23.10
N PHE A 871 32.37 -21.24 -22.74
CA PHE A 871 31.04 -21.83 -22.72
C PHE A 871 30.31 -21.39 -21.45
N GLY A 872 29.23 -20.62 -21.60
CA GLY A 872 28.52 -19.98 -20.49
C GLY A 872 29.23 -18.72 -19.97
N CYS A 873 29.70 -17.85 -20.87
CA CYS A 873 30.53 -16.70 -20.51
C CYS A 873 29.81 -15.65 -19.64
N GLY A 874 28.47 -15.69 -19.54
CA GLY A 874 27.67 -14.80 -18.71
C GLY A 874 27.88 -13.33 -19.05
N SER A 875 28.25 -12.53 -18.04
CA SER A 875 28.62 -11.12 -18.23
C SER A 875 30.06 -10.89 -18.68
N GLY A 876 30.79 -11.95 -19.05
CA GLY A 876 32.16 -11.90 -19.59
C GLY A 876 33.24 -11.68 -18.54
N SER A 877 33.07 -12.13 -17.30
CA SER A 877 34.03 -11.86 -16.21
C SER A 877 35.41 -12.49 -16.43
N LEU A 878 35.46 -13.73 -16.95
CA LEU A 878 36.70 -14.40 -17.36
C LEU A 878 37.36 -13.65 -18.50
N LEU A 879 36.59 -13.36 -19.56
CA LEU A 879 37.08 -12.63 -20.74
C LEU A 879 37.62 -11.24 -20.34
N ASP A 880 36.92 -10.53 -19.46
CA ASP A 880 37.34 -9.21 -18.96
C ASP A 880 38.65 -9.26 -18.19
N SER A 881 38.83 -10.30 -17.36
CA SER A 881 40.04 -10.50 -16.55
C SER A 881 41.22 -10.92 -17.43
N LEU A 882 41.00 -11.78 -18.44
CA LEU A 882 42.03 -12.16 -19.42
C LEU A 882 42.59 -10.95 -20.17
N LEU A 883 41.77 -9.93 -20.42
CA LEU A 883 42.22 -8.68 -21.02
C LEU A 883 43.11 -7.85 -20.09
N ASP A 884 43.21 -8.13 -18.80
CA ASP A 884 44.12 -7.39 -17.90
C ASP A 884 45.54 -7.99 -17.88
N TYR A 885 45.73 -9.20 -18.41
CA TYR A 885 47.01 -9.90 -18.46
C TYR A 885 47.60 -9.95 -19.88
N SER A 886 48.90 -10.25 -19.98
CA SER A 886 49.55 -10.61 -21.25
C SER A 886 49.31 -12.10 -21.54
N THR A 887 48.75 -12.39 -22.71
CA THR A 887 48.41 -13.74 -23.17
C THR A 887 48.89 -13.94 -24.62
N SER A 888 48.97 -15.19 -25.06
CA SER A 888 49.27 -15.55 -26.46
C SER A 888 48.03 -15.67 -27.35
N LEU A 889 46.84 -15.36 -26.80
CA LEU A 889 45.56 -15.55 -27.47
C LEU A 889 45.38 -14.54 -28.60
N GLU A 890 45.01 -15.04 -29.78
CA GLU A 890 44.66 -14.24 -30.95
C GLU A 890 43.15 -14.19 -31.18
N LYS A 891 42.41 -15.25 -30.82
CA LYS A 891 40.97 -15.37 -31.03
C LYS A 891 40.24 -15.77 -29.74
N ILE A 892 39.22 -15.00 -29.37
CA ILE A 892 38.38 -15.27 -28.20
C ILE A 892 36.92 -15.40 -28.65
N ALA A 893 36.23 -16.42 -28.16
CA ALA A 893 34.80 -16.59 -28.32
C ALA A 893 34.11 -16.74 -26.96
N GLY A 894 32.95 -16.12 -26.77
CA GLY A 894 32.06 -16.36 -25.64
C GLY A 894 30.72 -16.88 -26.14
N VAL A 895 30.16 -17.90 -25.49
CA VAL A 895 28.87 -18.50 -25.84
C VAL A 895 27.96 -18.43 -24.62
N ASP A 896 26.74 -17.94 -24.76
CA ASP A 896 25.75 -17.97 -23.67
C ASP A 896 24.31 -17.95 -24.22
N ILE A 897 23.36 -18.55 -23.51
CA ILE A 897 21.93 -18.45 -23.84
C ILE A 897 21.34 -17.09 -23.41
N SER A 898 21.95 -16.43 -22.44
CA SER A 898 21.51 -15.19 -21.81
C SER A 898 21.95 -13.97 -22.63
N GLN A 899 21.03 -13.46 -23.46
CA GLN A 899 21.22 -12.19 -24.18
C GLN A 899 21.58 -11.02 -23.24
N LYS A 900 21.03 -10.99 -22.01
CA LYS A 900 21.37 -9.97 -21.00
C LYS A 900 22.80 -10.11 -20.48
N GLY A 901 23.33 -11.33 -20.38
CA GLY A 901 24.73 -11.60 -20.07
C GLY A 901 25.63 -11.09 -21.18
N LEU A 902 25.41 -11.55 -22.41
CA LEU A 902 26.19 -11.18 -23.58
C LEU A 902 26.22 -9.67 -23.84
N ALA A 903 25.10 -8.98 -23.66
CA ALA A 903 25.04 -7.52 -23.77
C ALA A 903 25.91 -6.80 -22.71
N ARG A 904 26.01 -7.36 -21.49
CA ARG A 904 26.92 -6.86 -20.46
C ARG A 904 28.38 -7.18 -20.80
N ALA A 905 28.66 -8.38 -21.29
CA ALA A 905 29.99 -8.79 -21.72
C ALA A 905 30.53 -7.86 -22.82
N ALA A 906 29.77 -7.63 -23.90
CA ALA A 906 30.16 -6.73 -24.97
C ALA A 906 30.49 -5.32 -24.48
N LYS A 907 29.61 -4.74 -23.63
CA LYS A 907 29.81 -3.40 -23.04
C LYS A 907 31.06 -3.30 -22.16
N THR A 908 31.43 -4.38 -21.49
CA THR A 908 32.61 -4.44 -20.63
C THR A 908 33.89 -4.62 -21.47
N LEU A 909 33.86 -5.49 -22.48
CA LEU A 909 35.03 -5.83 -23.30
C LEU A 909 35.40 -4.72 -24.29
N HIS A 910 34.41 -4.10 -24.93
CA HIS A 910 34.62 -3.08 -25.95
C HIS A 910 35.59 -1.94 -25.56
N PRO A 911 35.41 -1.24 -24.42
CA PRO A 911 36.34 -0.17 -24.02
C PRO A 911 37.75 -0.69 -23.70
N LYS A 912 37.90 -1.90 -23.15
CA LYS A 912 39.21 -2.47 -22.83
C LYS A 912 39.99 -2.85 -24.08
N LEU A 913 39.32 -3.45 -25.07
CA LEU A 913 39.91 -3.83 -26.35
C LEU A 913 40.37 -2.60 -27.15
N ASN A 914 39.53 -1.56 -27.22
CA ASN A 914 39.89 -0.31 -27.90
C ASN A 914 41.05 0.43 -27.22
N ARG A 915 41.14 0.39 -25.89
CA ARG A 915 42.25 1.00 -25.16
C ARG A 915 43.58 0.31 -25.46
N LYS A 916 43.59 -1.00 -25.66
CA LYS A 916 44.80 -1.76 -26.00
C LYS A 916 45.31 -1.49 -27.41
N LEU A 917 44.41 -1.30 -28.38
CA LEU A 917 44.75 -0.86 -29.74
C LEU A 917 45.53 0.48 -29.79
N CYS A 918 45.36 1.35 -28.79
CA CYS A 918 46.02 2.66 -28.73
C CYS A 918 47.36 2.66 -27.97
N ALA A 919 47.82 1.52 -27.42
CA ALA A 919 49.08 1.45 -26.67
C ALA A 919 50.27 1.20 -27.62
N GLU A 920 51.32 2.02 -27.54
CA GLU A 920 52.47 2.02 -28.48
C GLU A 920 53.44 0.83 -28.37
N VAL A 921 53.11 -0.23 -27.60
CA VAL A 921 54.01 -1.36 -27.36
C VAL A 921 53.49 -2.63 -28.07
N PRO A 922 54.27 -3.27 -28.96
CA PRO A 922 53.83 -4.45 -29.71
C PRO A 922 53.79 -5.68 -28.79
N SER A 923 52.61 -6.02 -28.30
CA SER A 923 52.32 -7.34 -27.72
C SER A 923 51.62 -8.21 -28.77
N LYS A 924 51.65 -9.55 -28.64
CA LYS A 924 50.80 -10.42 -29.47
C LYS A 924 49.34 -10.12 -29.13
N GLU A 925 48.70 -9.29 -29.95
CA GLU A 925 47.38 -8.74 -29.66
C GLU A 925 46.26 -9.69 -30.08
N ILE A 926 45.18 -9.68 -29.30
CA ILE A 926 43.92 -10.33 -29.64
C ILE A 926 43.41 -9.68 -30.92
N LYS A 927 43.24 -10.48 -31.97
CA LYS A 927 42.81 -10.04 -33.30
C LYS A 927 41.29 -10.06 -33.44
N SER A 928 40.61 -10.98 -32.75
CA SER A 928 39.17 -11.15 -32.87
C SER A 928 38.53 -11.60 -31.56
N VAL A 929 37.39 -10.96 -31.22
CA VAL A 929 36.51 -11.36 -30.11
C VAL A 929 35.09 -11.50 -30.62
N LEU A 930 34.48 -12.66 -30.40
CA LEU A 930 33.15 -13.02 -30.86
C LEU A 930 32.27 -13.42 -29.68
N LEU A 931 31.05 -12.89 -29.62
CA LEU A 931 30.04 -13.30 -28.65
C LEU A 931 28.85 -13.92 -29.38
N TYR A 932 28.56 -15.17 -29.06
CA TYR A 932 27.53 -15.98 -29.65
C TYR A 932 26.39 -16.24 -28.66
N LYS A 933 25.16 -16.15 -29.16
CA LYS A 933 24.00 -16.68 -28.46
C LYS A 933 23.72 -18.09 -28.98
N GLY A 934 23.79 -19.05 -28.08
CA GLY A 934 23.64 -20.47 -28.38
C GLY A 934 23.63 -21.33 -27.14
N SER A 935 23.05 -22.52 -27.24
CA SER A 935 23.13 -23.53 -26.18
C SER A 935 24.45 -24.28 -26.31
N VAL A 936 25.17 -24.46 -25.20
CA VAL A 936 26.45 -25.20 -25.17
C VAL A 936 26.31 -26.68 -25.52
N THR A 937 25.08 -27.22 -25.46
CA THR A 937 24.75 -28.59 -25.88
C THR A 937 24.59 -28.76 -27.39
N ILE A 938 24.63 -27.67 -28.17
CA ILE A 938 24.47 -27.68 -29.62
C ILE A 938 25.82 -27.38 -30.27
N PHE A 939 26.24 -28.18 -31.23
CA PHE A 939 27.49 -27.96 -31.95
C PHE A 939 27.40 -26.73 -32.88
N ASP A 940 28.48 -25.95 -32.99
CA ASP A 940 28.63 -24.91 -34.02
C ASP A 940 30.02 -24.99 -34.65
N SER A 941 30.05 -25.18 -35.97
CA SER A 941 31.29 -25.44 -36.71
C SER A 941 32.32 -24.30 -36.63
N ARG A 942 31.91 -23.06 -36.30
CA ARG A 942 32.83 -21.91 -36.15
C ARG A 942 33.71 -21.99 -34.92
N LEU A 943 33.34 -22.83 -33.94
CA LEU A 943 34.08 -23.05 -32.69
C LEU A 943 34.88 -24.36 -32.70
N TYR A 944 34.83 -25.11 -33.80
CA TYR A 944 35.63 -26.33 -33.95
C TYR A 944 37.14 -26.02 -33.91
N GLY A 945 37.88 -26.84 -33.17
CA GLY A 945 39.34 -26.82 -33.18
C GLY A 945 39.97 -25.67 -32.39
N PHE A 946 39.20 -25.00 -31.52
CA PHE A 946 39.74 -24.05 -30.56
C PHE A 946 40.75 -24.73 -29.61
N ASP A 947 41.80 -24.03 -29.19
CA ASP A 947 42.83 -24.63 -28.34
C ASP A 947 42.34 -24.84 -26.91
N ILE A 948 41.60 -23.88 -26.35
CA ILE A 948 41.06 -23.95 -24.99
C ILE A 948 39.55 -23.77 -25.01
N GLY A 949 38.85 -24.64 -24.28
CA GLY A 949 37.48 -24.42 -23.82
C GLY A 949 37.44 -24.14 -22.32
N THR A 950 36.66 -23.16 -21.88
CA THR A 950 36.32 -22.97 -20.46
C THR A 950 34.82 -23.13 -20.26
N CYS A 951 34.43 -23.75 -19.15
CA CYS A 951 33.04 -23.93 -18.74
C CYS A 951 32.99 -23.78 -17.22
N LEU A 952 32.90 -22.54 -16.75
CA LEU A 952 33.05 -22.22 -15.33
C LEU A 952 31.70 -22.02 -14.65
N GLU A 953 31.24 -23.04 -13.91
CA GLU A 953 29.98 -23.00 -13.13
C GLU A 953 28.76 -22.79 -14.01
N VAL A 954 28.57 -23.76 -14.91
CA VAL A 954 27.55 -23.74 -15.97
C VAL A 954 26.81 -25.07 -16.02
N ILE A 955 27.51 -26.19 -15.86
CA ILE A 955 26.93 -27.54 -15.97
C ILE A 955 25.84 -27.79 -14.91
N GLU A 956 25.94 -27.18 -13.74
CA GLU A 956 24.94 -27.27 -12.67
C GLU A 956 23.64 -26.50 -12.97
N HIS A 957 23.63 -25.62 -13.97
CA HIS A 957 22.45 -24.85 -14.39
C HIS A 957 21.60 -25.57 -15.45
N MET A 958 22.04 -26.74 -15.92
CA MET A 958 21.29 -27.60 -16.84
C MET A 958 20.97 -28.94 -16.18
N GLU A 959 20.05 -29.71 -16.75
CA GLU A 959 19.74 -31.03 -16.22
C GLU A 959 20.96 -31.96 -16.34
N GLU A 960 21.07 -32.98 -15.49
CA GLU A 960 22.26 -33.85 -15.42
C GLU A 960 22.55 -34.58 -16.75
N GLU A 961 21.50 -34.91 -17.49
CA GLU A 961 21.56 -35.47 -18.84
C GLU A 961 22.15 -34.47 -19.84
N ASP A 962 21.77 -33.20 -19.75
CA ASP A 962 22.28 -32.11 -20.60
C ASP A 962 23.76 -31.80 -20.28
N ALA A 963 24.17 -31.90 -19.01
CA ALA A 963 25.58 -31.77 -18.62
C ALA A 963 26.44 -32.88 -19.23
N SER A 964 25.92 -34.10 -19.25
CA SER A 964 26.56 -35.26 -19.91
C SER A 964 26.63 -35.07 -21.43
N LEU A 965 25.52 -34.62 -22.03
CA LEU A 965 25.46 -34.28 -23.47
C LEU A 965 26.46 -33.17 -23.82
N PHE A 966 26.55 -32.11 -23.01
CA PHE A 966 27.55 -31.06 -23.17
C PHE A 966 28.97 -31.65 -23.17
N GLY A 967 29.28 -32.49 -22.19
CA GLY A 967 30.56 -33.19 -22.09
C GLY A 967 30.89 -33.97 -23.37
N ASP A 968 29.92 -34.72 -23.88
CA ASP A 968 30.08 -35.50 -25.11
C ASP A 968 30.29 -34.59 -26.33
N VAL A 969 29.47 -33.56 -26.50
CA VAL A 969 29.56 -32.62 -27.63
C VAL A 969 30.87 -31.84 -27.60
N VAL A 970 31.32 -31.38 -26.43
CA VAL A 970 32.56 -30.59 -26.30
C VAL A 970 33.81 -31.41 -26.62
N LEU A 971 33.91 -32.65 -26.14
CA LEU A 971 35.10 -33.47 -26.41
C LEU A 971 35.07 -34.17 -27.78
N SER A 972 33.88 -34.56 -28.27
CA SER A 972 33.77 -35.31 -29.54
C SER A 972 33.64 -34.43 -30.79
N SER A 973 32.96 -33.28 -30.67
CA SER A 973 32.61 -32.40 -31.79
C SER A 973 33.46 -31.13 -31.77
N PHE A 974 33.44 -30.35 -30.67
CA PHE A 974 34.25 -29.13 -30.59
C PHE A 974 35.77 -29.43 -30.50
N CYS A 975 36.14 -30.55 -29.86
CA CYS A 975 37.49 -31.10 -29.80
C CYS A 975 38.58 -30.09 -29.35
N PRO A 976 38.44 -29.42 -28.18
CA PRO A 976 39.47 -28.50 -27.72
C PRO A 976 40.75 -29.24 -27.30
N ARG A 977 41.92 -28.60 -27.37
CA ARG A 977 43.17 -29.20 -26.86
C ARG A 977 43.16 -29.29 -25.34
N ILE A 978 42.61 -28.27 -24.69
CA ILE A 978 42.43 -28.18 -23.23
C ILE A 978 40.98 -27.78 -22.94
N LEU A 979 40.30 -28.45 -22.01
CA LEU A 979 38.99 -28.04 -21.49
C LEU A 979 39.08 -27.87 -19.97
N ILE A 980 38.65 -26.72 -19.45
CA ILE A 980 38.56 -26.45 -18.00
C ILE A 980 37.09 -26.37 -17.61
N VAL A 981 36.64 -27.28 -16.76
CA VAL A 981 35.27 -27.33 -16.25
C VAL A 981 35.27 -27.09 -14.76
N SER A 982 34.44 -26.17 -14.25
CA SER A 982 34.23 -26.02 -12.81
C SER A 982 32.77 -26.22 -12.42
N THR A 983 32.55 -26.73 -11.21
CA THR A 983 31.22 -26.85 -10.61
C THR A 983 31.33 -26.77 -9.07
N PRO A 984 30.28 -26.38 -8.34
CA PRO A 984 30.27 -26.39 -6.89
C PRO A 984 30.55 -27.79 -6.31
N ASN A 985 31.27 -27.85 -5.20
CA ASN A 985 31.38 -29.07 -4.40
C ASN A 985 30.23 -29.11 -3.37
N TYR A 986 29.32 -30.07 -3.52
CA TYR A 986 28.16 -30.26 -2.63
C TYR A 986 28.57 -30.48 -1.17
N GLU A 987 29.67 -31.19 -0.94
CA GLU A 987 30.16 -31.52 0.41
C GLU A 987 30.54 -30.25 1.20
N TYR A 988 30.96 -29.19 0.51
CA TYR A 988 31.35 -27.93 1.13
C TYR A 988 30.14 -27.09 1.60
N ASN A 989 28.92 -27.38 1.13
CA ASN A 989 27.72 -26.61 1.47
C ASN A 989 27.39 -26.63 2.96
N ALA A 990 27.69 -27.74 3.63
CA ALA A 990 27.50 -27.87 5.07
C ALA A 990 28.32 -26.82 5.85
N ILE A 991 29.49 -26.41 5.35
CA ILE A 991 30.32 -25.38 5.98
C ILE A 991 29.72 -23.99 5.73
N LEU A 992 29.33 -23.70 4.49
CA LEU A 992 28.72 -22.42 4.13
C LEU A 992 27.43 -22.19 4.93
N GLN A 993 26.62 -23.23 5.10
CA GLN A 993 25.37 -23.18 5.84
C GLN A 993 25.58 -23.01 7.35
N LYS A 994 26.54 -23.72 7.94
CA LYS A 994 26.91 -23.55 9.36
C LYS A 994 27.40 -22.13 9.67
N SER A 995 28.10 -21.49 8.73
CA SER A 995 28.56 -20.11 8.88
C SER A 995 27.45 -19.07 8.72
N THR A 996 26.34 -19.41 8.07
CA THR A 996 25.14 -18.57 7.98
C THR A 996 24.15 -18.79 9.14
N SER A 997 24.20 -19.94 9.81
CA SER A 997 23.29 -20.32 10.89
C SER A 997 23.91 -20.07 12.28
N SER A 998 24.15 -18.81 12.65
CA SER A 998 24.33 -18.45 14.07
C SER A 998 22.95 -18.15 14.67
N GLY A 999 22.14 -19.19 14.92
CA GLY A 999 20.82 -19.04 15.57
C GLY A 999 19.81 -20.18 15.44
N GLN A 1000 20.04 -21.19 14.59
CA GLN A 1000 19.02 -22.23 14.34
C GLN A 1000 19.04 -23.37 15.38
N GLU A 1001 17.99 -23.44 16.20
CA GLU A 1001 17.46 -24.70 16.74
C GLU A 1001 16.14 -25.00 16.01
N ASP A 1002 16.24 -25.49 14.77
CA ASP A 1002 15.07 -25.89 13.97
C ASP A 1002 14.86 -27.43 13.95
N ASP A 1003 13.59 -27.78 13.80
CA ASP A 1003 12.88 -29.06 13.73
C ASP A 1003 13.69 -30.33 13.31
N PRO A 1004 13.63 -31.45 14.06
CA PRO A 1004 14.41 -32.67 13.80
C PRO A 1004 14.18 -33.40 12.45
N ASP A 1005 13.07 -33.18 11.73
CA ASP A 1005 12.71 -34.00 10.57
C ASP A 1005 13.29 -33.52 9.21
N GLU A 1006 13.84 -32.31 9.12
CA GLU A 1006 14.52 -31.78 7.91
C GLU A 1006 16.07 -31.94 7.94
N LYS A 1007 16.62 -32.65 8.94
CA LYS A 1007 18.06 -32.65 9.25
C LYS A 1007 19.01 -33.28 8.21
N ASN A 1008 18.52 -34.03 7.24
CA ASN A 1008 19.32 -34.83 6.30
C ASN A 1008 20.35 -34.12 5.41
N GLN A 1009 19.94 -33.06 4.69
CA GLN A 1009 20.58 -32.70 3.42
C GLN A 1009 20.90 -31.21 3.28
N PRO A 1010 22.17 -30.84 3.00
CA PRO A 1010 22.51 -29.45 2.72
C PRO A 1010 21.78 -28.94 1.48
N LYS A 1011 21.15 -27.75 1.61
CA LYS A 1011 20.51 -27.04 0.49
C LYS A 1011 21.53 -26.68 -0.60
N PHE A 1012 21.10 -26.59 -1.85
CA PHE A 1012 21.96 -26.06 -2.93
C PHE A 1012 22.31 -24.59 -2.69
N ARG A 1013 23.46 -24.15 -3.19
CA ARG A 1013 23.98 -22.79 -3.03
C ARG A 1013 23.09 -21.75 -3.71
N ASN A 1014 22.48 -22.14 -4.82
CA ASN A 1014 21.62 -21.30 -5.64
C ASN A 1014 20.33 -22.04 -5.98
N HIS A 1015 19.22 -21.31 -6.01
CA HIS A 1015 17.91 -21.84 -6.38
C HIS A 1015 17.79 -22.20 -7.87
N ASP A 1016 18.72 -21.72 -8.70
CA ASP A 1016 18.76 -22.01 -10.13
C ASP A 1016 19.59 -23.28 -10.48
N HIS A 1017 20.31 -23.86 -9.51
CA HIS A 1017 21.05 -25.10 -9.73
C HIS A 1017 20.09 -26.29 -9.83
N LYS A 1018 20.33 -27.19 -10.77
CA LYS A 1018 19.59 -28.45 -11.00
C LYS A 1018 20.16 -29.60 -10.19
N PHE A 1019 21.48 -29.61 -10.05
CA PHE A 1019 22.23 -30.55 -9.24
C PHE A 1019 23.47 -29.86 -8.67
N GLU A 1020 24.04 -30.44 -7.62
CA GLU A 1020 25.38 -30.09 -7.16
C GLU A 1020 26.09 -31.41 -6.82
N TRP A 1021 27.21 -31.67 -7.46
CA TRP A 1021 27.91 -32.95 -7.33
C TRP A 1021 28.87 -32.96 -6.14
N THR A 1022 29.02 -34.13 -5.53
CA THR A 1022 30.13 -34.45 -4.62
C THR A 1022 31.46 -34.57 -5.39
N ARG A 1023 32.58 -34.65 -4.67
CA ARG A 1023 33.90 -34.89 -5.29
C ARG A 1023 33.91 -36.20 -6.07
N GLU A 1024 33.31 -37.24 -5.49
CA GLU A 1024 33.23 -38.56 -6.12
C GLU A 1024 32.39 -38.54 -7.39
N GLN A 1025 31.20 -37.92 -7.36
CA GLN A 1025 30.31 -37.81 -8.52
C GLN A 1025 30.98 -37.06 -9.67
N PHE A 1026 31.57 -35.89 -9.38
CA PHE A 1026 32.26 -35.08 -10.39
C PHE A 1026 33.50 -35.81 -10.95
N ASN A 1027 34.29 -36.46 -10.10
CA ASN A 1027 35.46 -37.21 -10.54
C ASN A 1027 35.06 -38.39 -11.43
N HIS A 1028 34.01 -39.13 -11.07
CA HIS A 1028 33.50 -40.24 -11.85
C HIS A 1028 33.03 -39.78 -13.23
N TRP A 1029 32.18 -38.75 -13.29
CA TRP A 1029 31.70 -38.16 -14.54
C TRP A 1029 32.86 -37.71 -15.44
N ALA A 1030 33.84 -36.99 -14.88
CA ALA A 1030 34.96 -36.48 -15.66
C ALA A 1030 35.92 -37.60 -16.13
N SER A 1031 36.16 -38.62 -15.30
CA SER A 1031 37.01 -39.77 -15.67
C SER A 1031 36.39 -40.62 -16.77
N ASP A 1032 35.10 -40.92 -16.67
CA ASP A 1032 34.36 -41.65 -17.71
C ASP A 1032 34.39 -40.89 -19.04
N LEU A 1033 34.09 -39.59 -19.00
CA LEU A 1033 34.08 -38.74 -20.18
C LEU A 1033 35.48 -38.67 -20.83
N ALA A 1034 36.54 -38.53 -20.04
CA ALA A 1034 37.91 -38.50 -20.53
C ALA A 1034 38.32 -39.82 -21.21
N ALA A 1035 37.92 -40.95 -20.63
CA ALA A 1035 38.19 -42.29 -21.17
C ALA A 1035 37.47 -42.53 -22.50
N ARG A 1036 36.21 -42.09 -22.63
CA ARG A 1036 35.41 -42.25 -23.86
C ARG A 1036 35.94 -41.43 -25.06
N HIS A 1037 36.59 -40.29 -24.80
CA HIS A 1037 36.98 -39.33 -25.85
C HIS A 1037 38.49 -39.16 -26.06
N ASN A 1038 39.33 -40.00 -25.44
CA ASN A 1038 40.80 -39.94 -25.52
C ASN A 1038 41.42 -38.64 -24.94
N TYR A 1039 40.96 -38.25 -23.75
CA TYR A 1039 41.54 -37.17 -22.97
C TYR A 1039 42.17 -37.70 -21.67
N ASP A 1040 43.17 -36.99 -21.16
CA ASP A 1040 43.63 -37.09 -19.77
C ASP A 1040 42.89 -36.06 -18.94
N VAL A 1041 42.56 -36.38 -17.68
CA VAL A 1041 41.89 -35.47 -16.75
C VAL A 1041 42.75 -35.23 -15.51
N GLU A 1042 42.88 -33.97 -15.12
CA GLU A 1042 43.52 -33.51 -13.89
C GLU A 1042 42.50 -32.77 -13.02
N TYR A 1043 42.52 -33.02 -11.72
CA TYR A 1043 41.58 -32.44 -10.77
C TYR A 1043 42.24 -31.33 -9.93
N GLY A 1044 41.52 -30.24 -9.73
CA GLY A 1044 41.90 -29.12 -8.88
C GLY A 1044 40.69 -28.44 -8.28
N GLY A 1045 40.87 -27.24 -7.73
CA GLY A 1045 39.77 -26.45 -7.20
C GLY A 1045 40.21 -25.17 -6.50
N VAL A 1046 39.24 -24.41 -5.99
CA VAL A 1046 39.44 -23.15 -5.29
C VAL A 1046 38.54 -23.03 -4.05
N GLY A 1047 38.84 -22.08 -3.16
CA GLY A 1047 38.09 -21.87 -1.92
C GLY A 1047 38.37 -22.91 -0.82
N GLY A 1048 39.53 -23.56 -0.85
CA GLY A 1048 39.92 -24.58 0.12
C GLY A 1048 41.30 -25.14 -0.18
N VAL A 1049 41.64 -26.27 0.44
CA VAL A 1049 42.89 -27.01 0.23
C VAL A 1049 42.53 -28.48 -0.02
N ALA A 1050 43.20 -29.14 -0.97
CA ALA A 1050 42.88 -30.50 -1.39
C ALA A 1050 42.91 -31.53 -0.24
N ASP A 1051 43.91 -31.43 0.64
CA ASP A 1051 44.19 -32.41 1.70
C ASP A 1051 43.41 -32.16 3.01
N VAL A 1052 42.52 -31.16 3.02
CA VAL A 1052 41.73 -30.80 4.20
C VAL A 1052 40.26 -31.02 3.89
N GLU A 1053 39.59 -31.90 4.64
CA GLU A 1053 38.14 -32.11 4.53
C GLU A 1053 37.37 -30.78 4.68
N PRO A 1054 36.42 -30.45 3.78
CA PRO A 1054 35.81 -31.25 2.71
C PRO A 1054 36.44 -31.04 1.30
N GLY A 1055 37.66 -30.51 1.23
CA GLY A 1055 38.39 -30.19 0.01
C GLY A 1055 38.14 -28.76 -0.47
N PHE A 1056 38.11 -28.58 -1.79
CA PHE A 1056 37.84 -27.29 -2.41
C PHE A 1056 36.34 -26.94 -2.39
N ALA A 1057 36.02 -25.65 -2.27
CA ALA A 1057 34.64 -25.16 -2.34
C ALA A 1057 34.09 -25.17 -3.78
N SER A 1058 34.92 -24.90 -4.78
CA SER A 1058 34.62 -25.17 -6.19
C SER A 1058 35.61 -26.19 -6.71
N GLN A 1059 35.11 -27.26 -7.31
CA GLN A 1059 35.90 -28.33 -7.90
C GLN A 1059 36.08 -28.09 -9.39
N ILE A 1060 37.26 -28.42 -9.92
CA ILE A 1060 37.67 -28.11 -11.29
C ILE A 1060 38.32 -29.34 -11.92
N ALA A 1061 37.92 -29.68 -13.14
CA ALA A 1061 38.52 -30.73 -13.96
C ALA A 1061 39.16 -30.11 -15.21
N ILE A 1062 40.40 -30.50 -15.50
CA ILE A 1062 41.17 -30.04 -16.66
C ILE A 1062 41.43 -31.22 -17.58
N PHE A 1063 40.78 -31.22 -18.75
CA PHE A 1063 40.94 -32.25 -19.76
C PHE A 1063 42.03 -31.84 -20.75
N ARG A 1064 42.93 -32.77 -21.10
CA ARG A 1064 43.99 -32.58 -22.11
C ARG A 1064 43.93 -33.68 -23.16
N ARG A 1065 43.87 -33.30 -24.43
CA ARG A 1065 43.73 -34.26 -25.54
C ARG A 1065 45.02 -35.05 -25.76
N ARG A 1066 44.94 -36.39 -25.89
CA ARG A 1066 46.12 -37.27 -26.11
C ARG A 1066 46.66 -37.26 -27.53
N ASP A 1067 45.78 -37.26 -28.55
CA ASP A 1067 46.18 -37.35 -29.97
C ASP A 1067 45.55 -36.24 -30.84
N SER A 1068 46.30 -35.76 -31.83
CA SER A 1068 45.84 -34.77 -32.82
C SER A 1068 45.53 -35.44 -34.16
N SER A 1069 44.36 -36.08 -34.31
CA SER A 1069 43.85 -36.48 -35.62
C SER A 1069 42.71 -35.54 -36.05
N SER A 1070 42.89 -34.89 -37.20
CA SER A 1070 41.89 -33.97 -37.76
C SER A 1070 40.73 -34.77 -38.36
N LYS A 1071 39.52 -34.58 -37.84
CA LYS A 1071 38.29 -35.13 -38.44
C LYS A 1071 37.74 -34.17 -39.49
N ASN A 1072 37.09 -34.71 -40.53
CA ASN A 1072 36.30 -33.92 -41.47
C ASN A 1072 35.02 -33.45 -40.77
N VAL A 1073 34.81 -32.13 -40.69
CA VAL A 1073 33.67 -31.51 -39.99
C VAL A 1073 32.63 -31.04 -41.00
N VAL A 1074 31.36 -31.34 -40.73
CA VAL A 1074 30.22 -30.83 -41.49
C VAL A 1074 29.95 -29.37 -41.09
N LEU A 1075 29.74 -28.50 -42.07
CA LEU A 1075 29.49 -27.07 -41.85
C LEU A 1075 28.06 -26.85 -41.33
N GLU A 1076 27.92 -26.73 -40.01
CA GLU A 1076 26.68 -26.37 -39.34
C GLU A 1076 26.83 -25.07 -38.54
N HIS A 1077 25.89 -24.13 -38.70
CA HIS A 1077 25.90 -22.81 -38.06
C HIS A 1077 24.60 -22.60 -37.29
N HIS A 1078 24.62 -22.88 -36.00
CA HIS A 1078 23.42 -22.84 -35.14
C HIS A 1078 23.38 -21.61 -34.23
N TYR A 1079 24.53 -20.95 -33.99
CA TYR A 1079 24.60 -19.81 -33.08
C TYR A 1079 24.34 -18.47 -33.77
N GLU A 1080 23.72 -17.55 -33.03
CA GLU A 1080 23.51 -16.16 -33.46
C GLU A 1080 24.68 -15.29 -33.00
N THR A 1081 25.37 -14.60 -33.91
CA THR A 1081 26.44 -13.65 -33.53
C THR A 1081 25.81 -12.40 -32.92
N ILE A 1082 26.05 -12.16 -31.63
CA ILE A 1082 25.50 -11.02 -30.89
C ILE A 1082 26.41 -9.80 -30.94
N TRP A 1083 27.72 -10.03 -30.91
CA TRP A 1083 28.72 -8.97 -30.97
C TRP A 1083 30.02 -9.52 -31.55
N GLU A 1084 30.64 -8.74 -32.40
CA GLU A 1084 31.90 -9.04 -33.04
C GLU A 1084 32.83 -7.84 -32.94
N TRP A 1085 34.08 -8.10 -32.59
CA TRP A 1085 35.15 -7.14 -32.60
C TRP A 1085 36.34 -7.73 -33.33
N SER A 1086 36.96 -6.93 -34.19
CA SER A 1086 38.15 -7.26 -34.96
C SER A 1086 39.14 -6.10 -34.88
N SER A 1087 40.43 -6.40 -34.78
CA SER A 1087 41.51 -5.39 -34.83
C SER A 1087 41.55 -4.63 -36.15
N ASP A 1088 40.99 -5.21 -37.23
CA ASP A 1088 41.03 -4.64 -38.58
C ASP A 1088 39.90 -3.63 -38.84
N ASN A 1089 38.88 -3.58 -37.97
CA ASN A 1089 37.80 -2.59 -38.02
C ASN A 1089 38.29 -1.25 -37.44
N ARG A 1090 39.11 -0.53 -38.22
CA ARG A 1090 39.54 0.86 -37.94
C ARG A 1090 38.45 1.90 -38.16
#